data_AF-A0A291GVC2-F1
#
_entry.id   AF-A0A291GVC2-F1
#
_cell.length_a   1.000
_cell.length_b   1.000
_cell.length_c   1.000
_cell.angle_alpha   90.00
_cell.angle_beta   90.00
_cell.angle_gamma   90.00
#
_symmetry.space_group_name_H-M   'P 1'
#
loop_
_entity.id
_entity.type
_entity.pdbx_description
1 polymer ?
#
loop_
_entity_poly.entity_id
_entity_poly.type
_entity_poly.pdbx_seq_one_letter_code
_entity_poly.pdbx_strand_id
1 'polypeptide(L)'
;MLAVSAATALVPAAGSVLSAAPALADPTVSGGETRVVDIALADVPLVEADRAVARELTEQPATMVGVTWPADSDAPEVQVQGLSLEGEWSPWIPLETAEDPETGEAAAGTEAGWTGEISALRIRAELDGEDVTESLVAHVITTSAAPADEETPQLTGPDATITQEEQSSSMSTMSTMSTTAAKNPATPRLGSGAPSFVSRATWGADESSVRATSSADRLKAVVIHHTAGTNSYTASQSAQLVRGIQAYHVGTLGWSDIGYNILVDKYGQVFEGRGGGLHRNIVGAHAYGFNTGSFGISVLGDYSSTTLPSAGRRAIAQIAGWKLLSTFQPAVTAKASWTPGTGTRFPAGQTVSLPRIMGHRDVNYTECPGLNLYRQFGTIRTEAQSASDSGWTKHLRAFESAGGSAVLGTVVKSAHSTGPYNATVLTEGLVIDQGGGASAYVCPTATSWQSSWGRPAGKPYQDGDRVVQAFSYGMSALNGRYRRFAPTKFEDVPPGRAYYFDINDLVDAGVVHGYGGTTYRPEELTRRDHMVVFIYRALGSPAFTPPSTSPFSDVPTSHSFYKEVCWAAAKRISIGFTDGTFRPAETIRRGAVASLLYHAAGSPPASPADAAQFSDVAATSGYATAIGWLAKTGISRGYSDGTFRPLNRVPRDQMAAFLWRWTRVI
;
A
#
# COMPACT_ATOMS: atom_id res chain seq x y z
N MET A 1 24.42 -34.45 60.28
CA MET A 1 23.02 -34.59 59.81
C MET A 1 22.12 -33.77 60.71
N LEU A 2 21.08 -33.20 60.11
CA LEU A 2 19.99 -32.38 60.67
C LEU A 2 20.20 -30.85 60.61
N ALA A 3 19.38 -30.28 59.73
CA ALA A 3 19.07 -28.87 59.54
C ALA A 3 18.27 -28.30 60.73
N VAL A 4 18.10 -26.97 60.78
CA VAL A 4 16.78 -26.29 60.93
C VAL A 4 16.90 -24.75 60.95
N SER A 5 15.96 -24.13 60.23
CA SER A 5 15.36 -22.79 60.29
C SER A 5 16.18 -21.51 60.11
N ALA A 6 15.95 -20.89 58.95
CA ALA A 6 16.12 -19.46 58.72
C ALA A 6 14.94 -18.67 59.33
N ALA A 7 15.26 -17.60 60.05
CA ALA A 7 14.30 -16.64 60.57
C ALA A 7 13.94 -15.59 59.50
N THR A 8 12.64 -15.47 59.20
CA THR A 8 12.06 -14.37 58.42
C THR A 8 12.05 -13.09 59.23
N ALA A 9 12.79 -12.08 58.77
CA ALA A 9 12.68 -10.70 59.25
C ALA A 9 11.47 -10.02 58.59
N LEU A 10 10.59 -9.43 59.40
CA LEU A 10 9.52 -8.54 58.95
C LEU A 10 10.13 -7.26 58.35
N VAL A 11 9.81 -6.98 57.09
CA VAL A 11 9.97 -5.65 56.48
C VAL A 11 8.69 -4.85 56.81
N PRO A 12 8.78 -3.62 57.36
CA PRO A 12 7.60 -2.82 57.63
C PRO A 12 6.94 -2.40 56.31
N ALA A 13 5.61 -2.48 56.27
CA ALA A 13 4.81 -2.03 55.14
C ALA A 13 5.14 -0.55 54.83
N ALA A 14 5.64 -0.31 53.61
CA ALA A 14 5.71 1.02 53.05
C ALA A 14 4.28 1.59 53.03
N GLY A 15 4.06 2.68 53.75
CA GLY A 15 2.82 3.44 53.67
C GLY A 15 2.55 3.79 52.23
N SER A 16 1.34 3.47 51.76
CA SER A 16 0.77 3.98 50.53
C SER A 16 0.87 5.49 50.55
N VAL A 17 1.81 6.03 49.77
CA VAL A 17 1.82 7.45 49.42
C VAL A 17 0.50 7.67 48.69
N LEU A 18 -0.45 8.34 49.32
CA LEU A 18 -1.61 8.90 48.64
C LEU A 18 -1.06 9.74 47.50
N SER A 19 -1.19 9.23 46.27
CA SER A 19 -1.06 10.04 45.06
C SER A 19 -1.98 11.23 45.26
N ALA A 20 -1.41 12.42 45.45
CA ALA A 20 -2.20 13.63 45.37
C ALA A 20 -2.96 13.57 44.03
N ALA A 21 -4.23 13.96 44.04
CA ALA A 21 -4.96 14.12 42.78
C ALA A 21 -4.14 15.04 41.87
N PRO A 22 -4.04 14.75 40.56
CA PRO A 22 -3.31 15.62 39.64
C PRO A 22 -3.88 17.04 39.76
N ALA A 23 -2.99 18.02 39.84
CA ALA A 23 -3.42 19.41 39.68
C ALA A 23 -4.05 19.52 38.28
N LEU A 24 -5.19 20.20 38.18
CA LEU A 24 -5.86 20.47 36.91
C LEU A 24 -5.90 21.98 36.76
N ALA A 25 -5.70 22.47 35.54
CA ALA A 25 -5.92 23.89 35.25
C ALA A 25 -7.37 24.28 35.57
N ASP A 26 -8.35 23.50 35.10
CA ASP A 26 -9.77 23.62 35.47
C ASP A 26 -10.34 22.26 35.87
N PRO A 27 -10.82 22.08 37.12
CA PRO A 27 -11.41 20.82 37.56
C PRO A 27 -12.75 20.48 36.90
N THR A 28 -13.39 21.42 36.21
CA THR A 28 -14.65 21.20 35.47
C THR A 28 -14.46 20.54 34.10
N VAL A 29 -13.23 20.54 33.58
CA VAL A 29 -12.86 19.83 32.35
C VAL A 29 -12.22 18.51 32.77
N SER A 30 -12.84 17.37 32.44
CA SER A 30 -12.41 16.08 32.98
C SER A 30 -12.58 14.92 32.01
N GLY A 31 -11.96 13.77 32.31
CA GLY A 31 -12.22 12.53 31.56
C GLY A 31 -11.77 12.55 30.10
N GLY A 32 -10.74 13.33 29.75
CA GLY A 32 -10.24 13.47 28.38
C GLY A 32 -10.87 14.62 27.60
N GLU A 33 -11.78 15.37 28.20
CA GLU A 33 -12.42 16.54 27.59
C GLU A 33 -11.41 17.62 27.18
N THR A 34 -11.76 18.35 26.12
CA THR A 34 -11.09 19.56 25.65
C THR A 34 -12.14 20.66 25.52
N ARG A 35 -11.92 21.80 26.16
CA ARG A 35 -12.79 22.98 26.07
C ARG A 35 -12.01 24.13 25.44
N VAL A 36 -12.64 24.82 24.49
CA VAL A 36 -12.11 26.04 23.87
C VAL A 36 -13.03 27.20 24.23
N VAL A 37 -12.44 28.30 24.70
CA VAL A 37 -13.14 29.55 25.04
C VAL A 37 -12.53 30.68 24.22
N ASP A 38 -13.37 31.32 23.41
CA ASP A 38 -12.97 32.43 22.56
C ASP A 38 -13.14 33.75 23.31
N ILE A 39 -12.08 34.54 23.39
CA ILE A 39 -12.02 35.80 24.15
C ILE A 39 -11.53 36.90 23.22
N ALA A 40 -12.41 37.86 22.91
CA ALA A 40 -12.01 39.06 22.19
C ALA A 40 -11.07 39.89 23.06
N LEU A 41 -9.84 40.11 22.61
CA LEU A 41 -8.82 40.81 23.39
C LEU A 41 -9.11 42.31 23.54
N ALA A 42 -10.00 42.87 22.71
CA ALA A 42 -10.55 44.21 22.89
C ALA A 42 -11.20 44.43 24.26
N ASP A 43 -11.81 43.39 24.83
CA ASP A 43 -12.55 43.45 26.10
C ASP A 43 -11.66 43.17 27.33
N VAL A 44 -10.37 42.86 27.10
CA VAL A 44 -9.42 42.48 28.14
C VAL A 44 -8.57 43.71 28.51
N PRO A 45 -8.34 44.00 29.80
CA PRO A 45 -7.53 45.16 30.21
C PRO A 45 -6.07 45.04 29.77
N LEU A 46 -5.48 46.17 29.39
CA LEU A 46 -4.03 46.30 29.19
C LEU A 46 -3.31 46.38 30.53
N VAL A 47 -2.15 45.72 30.60
CA VAL A 47 -1.19 45.78 31.70
C VAL A 47 0.20 46.03 31.15
N GLU A 48 1.04 46.66 31.97
CA GLU A 48 2.48 46.74 31.75
C GLU A 48 3.15 45.55 32.44
N ALA A 49 3.76 44.66 31.67
CA ALA A 49 4.42 43.45 32.16
C ALA A 49 5.78 43.27 31.48
N ASP A 50 6.87 43.15 32.27
CA ASP A 50 8.23 42.94 31.75
C ASP A 50 8.69 43.96 30.68
N ARG A 51 8.23 45.21 30.80
CA ARG A 51 8.46 46.31 29.83
C ARG A 51 7.78 46.11 28.47
N ALA A 52 6.73 45.30 28.43
CA ALA A 52 5.84 45.14 27.30
C ALA A 52 4.40 45.45 27.71
N VAL A 53 3.63 45.97 26.76
CA VAL A 53 2.18 46.13 26.87
C VAL A 53 1.55 44.78 26.53
N ALA A 54 0.63 44.31 27.37
CA ALA A 54 -0.04 43.03 27.19
C ALA A 54 -1.48 43.06 27.69
N ARG A 55 -2.32 42.16 27.17
CA ARG A 55 -3.67 41.88 27.67
C ARG A 55 -3.58 40.78 28.74
N GLU A 56 -4.11 41.03 29.94
CA GLU A 56 -4.10 40.05 31.03
C GLU A 56 -5.48 39.43 31.25
N LEU A 57 -5.56 38.12 31.02
CA LEU A 57 -6.77 37.32 31.20
C LEU A 57 -6.69 36.64 32.57
N THR A 58 -7.20 37.31 33.59
CA THR A 58 -7.27 36.81 34.95
C THR A 58 -8.32 35.70 35.09
N GLU A 59 -8.04 34.70 35.93
CA GLU A 59 -8.97 33.60 36.23
C GLU A 59 -9.43 32.81 34.98
N GLN A 60 -8.56 32.75 33.96
CA GLN A 60 -8.77 31.94 32.76
C GLN A 60 -7.82 30.73 32.80
N PRO A 61 -8.24 29.61 33.42
CA PRO A 61 -7.43 28.42 33.47
C PRO A 61 -7.25 27.79 32.10
N ALA A 62 -6.01 27.45 31.76
CA ALA A 62 -5.68 26.94 30.44
C ALA A 62 -4.55 25.91 30.49
N THR A 63 -4.45 25.13 29.41
CA THR A 63 -3.30 24.28 29.11
C THR A 63 -2.63 24.67 27.80
N MET A 64 -3.39 25.28 26.89
CA MET A 64 -2.90 25.78 25.60
C MET A 64 -3.61 27.09 25.22
N VAL A 65 -3.01 27.82 24.28
CA VAL A 65 -3.62 29.02 23.70
C VAL A 65 -3.23 29.15 22.23
N GLY A 66 -4.18 29.57 21.40
CA GLY A 66 -3.96 30.07 20.05
C GLY A 66 -4.58 31.45 19.89
N VAL A 67 -4.16 32.22 18.89
CA VAL A 67 -4.67 33.59 18.66
C VAL A 67 -5.00 33.77 17.19
N THR A 68 -6.15 34.36 16.88
CA THR A 68 -6.57 34.69 15.51
C THR A 68 -6.71 36.20 15.29
N TRP A 69 -6.63 36.60 14.03
CA TRP A 69 -6.78 37.98 13.55
C TRP A 69 -7.71 38.04 12.33
N PRO A 70 -8.17 39.24 11.90
CA PRO A 70 -8.95 39.37 10.68
C PRO A 70 -8.19 38.84 9.46
N ALA A 71 -8.88 38.10 8.57
CA ALA A 71 -8.24 37.45 7.42
C ALA A 71 -7.58 38.41 6.42
N ASP A 72 -7.99 39.68 6.43
CA ASP A 72 -7.51 40.72 5.52
C ASP A 72 -6.28 41.46 6.08
N SER A 73 -5.80 41.08 7.28
CA SER A 73 -4.68 41.71 7.99
C SER A 73 -3.38 40.91 7.83
N ASP A 74 -2.25 41.62 7.86
CA ASP A 74 -0.93 41.00 7.97
C ASP A 74 -0.77 40.27 9.32
N ALA A 75 0.02 39.20 9.33
CA ALA A 75 0.25 38.38 10.51
C ALA A 75 1.11 39.13 11.56
N PRO A 76 0.62 39.33 12.81
CA PRO A 76 1.41 39.94 13.87
C PRO A 76 2.38 38.95 14.53
N GLU A 77 3.41 39.46 15.21
CA GLU A 77 4.21 38.65 16.14
C GLU A 77 3.44 38.50 17.45
N VAL A 78 3.03 37.28 17.79
CA VAL A 78 2.25 36.98 18.99
C VAL A 78 3.12 36.28 20.04
N GLN A 79 3.05 36.73 21.29
CA GLN A 79 3.73 36.11 22.42
C GLN A 79 2.78 35.97 23.62
N VAL A 80 2.96 34.90 24.40
CA VAL A 80 2.13 34.61 25.57
C VAL A 80 2.96 34.31 26.82
N GLN A 81 2.41 34.62 28.00
CA GLN A 81 2.90 34.13 29.29
C GLN A 81 1.76 33.43 30.02
N GLY A 82 2.08 32.39 30.77
CA GLY A 82 1.15 31.70 31.65
C GLY A 82 1.56 31.84 33.11
N LEU A 83 0.57 32.04 34.00
CA LEU A 83 0.76 32.03 35.45
C LEU A 83 0.55 30.59 35.96
N SER A 84 1.62 29.96 36.45
CA SER A 84 1.54 28.59 36.97
C SER A 84 0.57 28.49 38.16
N LEU A 85 0.17 27.26 38.51
CA LEU A 85 -0.68 27.02 39.67
C LEU A 85 -0.01 27.37 41.01
N GLU A 86 1.32 27.48 41.01
CA GLU A 86 2.14 27.95 42.12
C GLU A 86 2.31 29.49 42.15
N GLY A 87 1.78 30.21 41.15
CA GLY A 87 1.81 31.67 41.10
C GLY A 87 3.05 32.29 40.44
N GLU A 88 3.76 31.53 39.61
CA GLU A 88 4.92 32.05 38.85
C GLU A 88 4.60 32.28 37.38
N TRP A 89 4.93 33.45 36.85
CA TRP A 89 4.79 33.74 35.42
C TRP A 89 5.91 33.07 34.62
N SER A 90 5.55 32.42 33.52
CA SER A 90 6.53 31.90 32.55
C SER A 90 7.28 33.03 31.84
N PRO A 91 8.44 32.76 31.22
CA PRO A 91 8.97 33.62 30.17
C PRO A 91 7.95 33.80 29.04
N TRP A 92 8.12 34.85 28.23
CA TRP A 92 7.36 35.04 26.99
C TRP A 92 7.62 33.88 26.02
N ILE A 93 6.55 33.27 25.54
CA ILE A 93 6.54 32.16 24.60
C ILE A 93 5.99 32.70 23.27
N PRO A 94 6.78 32.73 22.19
CA PRO A 94 6.28 33.10 20.88
C PRO A 94 5.34 32.03 20.35
N LEU A 95 4.27 32.44 19.67
CA LEU A 95 3.37 31.56 18.93
C LEU A 95 3.63 31.71 17.43
N GLU A 96 3.89 30.60 16.75
CA GLU A 96 4.12 30.57 15.30
C GLU A 96 2.80 30.80 14.55
N THR A 97 2.85 31.49 13.40
CA THR A 97 1.68 31.63 12.51
C THR A 97 1.30 30.28 11.88
N ALA A 98 0.00 29.97 11.83
CA ALA A 98 -0.53 28.76 11.21
C ALA A 98 -0.72 28.92 9.69
N GLU A 99 -0.74 27.80 8.96
CA GLU A 99 -0.90 27.76 7.50
C GLU A 99 -2.06 26.82 7.10
N ASP A 100 -2.98 27.27 6.23
CA ASP A 100 -4.19 26.50 5.86
C ASP A 100 -3.88 25.23 5.01
N PRO A 101 -4.38 24.05 5.44
CA PRO A 101 -4.26 22.73 4.78
C PRO A 101 -4.73 22.60 3.35
N GLU A 102 -5.85 23.25 3.04
CA GLU A 102 -6.79 22.86 2.00
C GLU A 102 -6.69 23.82 0.83
N THR A 103 -6.48 25.10 1.13
CA THR A 103 -6.23 26.15 0.16
C THR A 103 -4.73 26.32 -0.10
N GLY A 104 -3.87 26.01 0.88
CA GLY A 104 -2.49 26.48 0.85
C GLY A 104 -2.47 28.01 0.87
N GLU A 105 -3.13 28.61 1.83
CA GLU A 105 -3.06 30.05 2.09
C GLU A 105 -2.61 30.23 3.55
N ALA A 106 -2.11 31.42 3.91
CA ALA A 106 -1.82 31.70 5.31
C ALA A 106 -3.14 31.63 6.11
N ALA A 107 -3.13 30.95 7.26
CA ALA A 107 -4.29 31.01 8.15
C ALA A 107 -4.20 32.32 8.94
N ALA A 108 -5.35 32.94 9.19
CA ALA A 108 -5.43 34.17 9.98
C ALA A 108 -5.36 33.86 11.50
N GLY A 109 -4.31 33.16 11.91
CA GLY A 109 -4.09 32.77 13.29
C GLY A 109 -2.76 32.07 13.53
N THR A 110 -2.40 31.90 14.79
CA THR A 110 -1.23 31.13 15.24
C THR A 110 -1.53 29.64 15.30
N GLU A 111 -0.50 28.79 15.38
CA GLU A 111 -0.61 27.44 15.96
C GLU A 111 -0.94 27.55 17.46
N ALA A 112 -1.52 26.50 18.04
CA ALA A 112 -1.78 26.44 19.48
C ALA A 112 -0.54 26.00 20.26
N GLY A 113 -0.09 26.85 21.21
CA GLY A 113 1.08 26.58 22.05
C GLY A 113 0.71 25.99 23.40
N TRP A 114 1.43 24.96 23.86
CA TRP A 114 1.30 24.41 25.22
C TRP A 114 1.95 25.35 26.25
N THR A 115 1.17 25.81 27.23
CA THR A 115 1.62 26.73 28.29
C THR A 115 1.95 26.01 29.61
N GLY A 116 1.62 24.72 29.71
CA GLY A 116 1.47 24.05 31.00
C GLY A 116 0.12 24.38 31.63
N GLU A 117 -0.15 23.80 32.80
CA GLU A 117 -1.35 24.11 33.58
C GLU A 117 -1.20 25.49 34.22
N ILE A 118 -2.02 26.43 33.75
CA ILE A 118 -1.94 27.84 34.15
C ILE A 118 -3.30 28.32 34.66
N SER A 119 -3.28 29.30 35.58
CA SER A 119 -4.47 29.90 36.20
C SER A 119 -4.87 31.24 35.55
N ALA A 120 -3.94 31.88 34.83
CA ALA A 120 -4.13 33.11 34.09
C ALA A 120 -3.12 33.18 32.94
N LEU A 121 -3.40 34.01 31.93
CA LEU A 121 -2.50 34.22 30.80
C LEU A 121 -2.35 35.71 30.46
N ARG A 122 -1.19 36.06 29.90
CA ARG A 122 -0.94 37.35 29.24
C ARG A 122 -0.68 37.12 27.78
N ILE A 123 -1.20 38.00 26.94
CA ILE A 123 -0.97 37.98 25.49
C ILE A 123 -0.52 39.36 25.04
N ARG A 124 0.55 39.41 24.27
CA ARG A 124 0.95 40.59 23.51
C ARG A 124 1.03 40.24 22.04
N ALA A 125 0.77 41.22 21.20
CA ALA A 125 0.89 41.08 19.76
C ALA A 125 1.31 42.40 19.14
N GLU A 126 2.36 42.35 18.32
CA GLU A 126 2.91 43.53 17.66
C GLU A 126 2.94 43.36 16.14
N LEU A 127 2.56 44.42 15.43
CA LEU A 127 2.72 44.54 13.98
C LEU A 127 3.40 45.87 13.69
N ASP A 128 4.53 45.82 12.97
CA ASP A 128 5.39 46.99 12.71
C ASP A 128 5.80 47.80 13.97
N GLY A 129 5.87 47.12 15.12
CA GLY A 129 6.26 47.70 16.41
C GLY A 129 5.12 48.34 17.20
N GLU A 130 3.88 48.26 16.71
CA GLU A 130 2.69 48.77 17.39
C GLU A 130 1.85 47.62 17.97
N ASP A 131 1.22 47.83 19.13
CA ASP A 131 0.28 46.86 19.70
C ASP A 131 -0.96 46.73 18.81
N VAL A 132 -1.32 45.50 18.45
CA VAL A 132 -2.51 45.21 17.63
C VAL A 132 -3.52 44.31 18.35
N THR A 133 -3.35 44.12 19.66
CA THR A 133 -4.13 43.16 20.46
C THR A 133 -5.63 43.43 20.44
N GLU A 134 -6.05 44.68 20.24
CA GLU A 134 -7.48 45.05 20.16
C GLU A 134 -8.24 44.37 19.01
N SER A 135 -7.54 43.92 17.98
CA SER A 135 -8.14 43.28 16.80
C SER A 135 -8.17 41.76 16.88
N LEU A 136 -7.66 41.17 17.97
CA LEU A 136 -7.39 39.75 18.07
C LEU A 136 -8.40 39.00 18.93
N VAL A 137 -8.52 37.70 18.66
CA VAL A 137 -9.28 36.76 19.49
C VAL A 137 -8.31 35.72 20.05
N ALA A 138 -8.29 35.58 21.37
CA ALA A 138 -7.58 34.51 22.05
C ALA A 138 -8.49 33.28 22.18
N HIS A 139 -7.98 32.13 21.79
CA HIS A 139 -8.63 30.84 21.93
C HIS A 139 -7.97 30.11 23.10
N VAL A 140 -8.58 30.23 24.28
CA VAL A 140 -8.09 29.61 25.51
C VAL A 140 -8.55 28.17 25.54
N ILE A 141 -7.58 27.25 25.55
CA ILE A 141 -7.84 25.82 25.44
C ILE A 141 -7.48 25.16 26.76
N THR A 142 -8.41 24.40 27.31
CA THR A 142 -8.22 23.60 28.52
C THR A 142 -8.43 22.13 28.18
N THR A 143 -7.42 21.31 28.44
CA THR A 143 -7.45 19.85 28.20
C THR A 143 -7.36 19.12 29.53
N SER A 144 -7.96 17.93 29.60
CA SER A 144 -7.88 17.07 30.78
C SER A 144 -7.36 15.67 30.46
N ALA A 145 -6.77 15.03 31.47
CA ALA A 145 -6.28 13.66 31.37
C ALA A 145 -7.43 12.67 31.16
N ALA A 146 -7.22 11.70 30.27
CA ALA A 146 -8.04 10.52 30.11
C ALA A 146 -7.37 9.33 30.82
N PRO A 147 -8.13 8.34 31.33
CA PRO A 147 -7.56 7.15 31.96
C PRO A 147 -6.54 6.40 31.08
N ALA A 148 -6.75 6.41 29.75
CA ALA A 148 -5.86 5.74 28.80
C ALA A 148 -4.50 6.44 28.62
N ASP A 149 -4.38 7.71 29.01
CA ASP A 149 -3.16 8.49 28.78
C ASP A 149 -1.97 7.93 29.60
N GLU A 150 -2.23 7.42 30.80
CA GLU A 150 -1.23 6.80 31.70
C GLU A 150 -0.71 5.45 31.17
N GLU A 151 -1.46 4.77 30.31
CA GLU A 151 -1.11 3.46 29.76
C GLU A 151 -0.33 3.56 28.43
N THR A 152 0.00 4.78 27.99
CA THR A 152 0.58 5.03 26.67
C THR A 152 2.04 4.52 26.59
N PRO A 153 2.36 3.53 25.73
CA PRO A 153 3.69 2.89 25.70
C PRO A 153 4.81 3.85 25.33
N GLN A 154 5.93 3.83 26.09
CA GLN A 154 7.16 4.54 25.75
C GLN A 154 8.09 3.66 24.89
N LEU A 155 8.62 4.20 23.79
CA LEU A 155 9.66 3.54 23.01
C LEU A 155 11.00 3.62 23.75
N THR A 156 11.32 2.62 24.58
CA THR A 156 12.62 2.53 25.27
C THR A 156 13.58 1.56 24.55
N GLY A 157 14.67 2.09 23.98
CA GLY A 157 15.86 1.33 23.59
C GLY A 157 16.24 1.31 22.09
N PRO A 158 17.53 1.10 21.74
CA PRO A 158 18.01 0.97 20.36
C PRO A 158 17.66 -0.37 19.69
N ASP A 159 17.21 -1.36 20.47
CA ASP A 159 16.83 -2.73 20.06
C ASP A 159 15.35 -3.05 20.36
N ALA A 160 14.49 -2.05 20.52
CA ALA A 160 13.06 -2.26 20.75
C ALA A 160 12.40 -2.92 19.52
N THR A 161 12.54 -4.23 19.43
CA THR A 161 11.83 -5.09 18.49
C THR A 161 10.43 -5.24 19.05
N ILE A 162 9.46 -4.70 18.34
CA ILE A 162 8.05 -4.76 18.72
C ILE A 162 7.60 -6.22 18.64
N THR A 163 7.45 -6.88 19.79
CA THR A 163 6.77 -8.17 19.87
C THR A 163 5.27 -7.94 19.70
N GLN A 164 4.64 -8.74 18.83
CA GLN A 164 3.23 -8.61 18.43
C GLN A 164 2.22 -8.79 19.58
N GLU A 165 2.67 -9.23 20.76
CA GLU A 165 1.79 -9.73 21.82
C GLU A 165 1.19 -8.65 22.73
N GLU A 166 1.85 -7.51 22.94
CA GLU A 166 1.38 -6.51 23.93
C GLU A 166 0.22 -5.62 23.42
N GLN A 167 0.00 -5.52 22.11
CA GLN A 167 -1.14 -4.76 21.57
C GLN A 167 -2.43 -5.60 21.48
N SER A 168 -2.38 -6.92 21.67
CA SER A 168 -3.55 -7.80 21.53
C SER A 168 -4.62 -7.62 22.62
N SER A 169 -4.21 -7.25 23.84
CA SER A 169 -5.09 -7.22 25.01
C SER A 169 -6.09 -6.06 25.04
N SER A 170 -5.84 -4.96 24.31
CA SER A 170 -6.67 -3.74 24.35
C SER A 170 -7.82 -3.68 23.33
N MET A 171 -8.07 -4.74 22.55
CA MET A 171 -9.17 -4.77 21.56
C MET A 171 -10.23 -5.86 21.79
N SER A 172 -10.15 -6.65 22.87
CA SER A 172 -11.09 -7.76 23.09
C SER A 172 -12.49 -7.31 23.58
N THR A 173 -12.68 -6.04 23.88
CA THR A 173 -13.99 -5.49 24.31
C THR A 173 -14.35 -4.27 23.47
N MET A 174 -14.75 -4.47 22.20
CA MET A 174 -15.64 -3.57 21.44
C MET A 174 -15.97 -4.23 20.09
N SER A 175 -16.86 -5.22 20.12
CA SER A 175 -17.59 -5.65 18.93
C SER A 175 -19.07 -5.37 19.18
N THR A 176 -19.51 -4.24 18.63
CA THR A 176 -20.84 -3.93 18.09
C THR A 176 -21.04 -2.41 18.16
N MET A 177 -20.95 -1.72 17.03
CA MET A 177 -21.84 -0.61 16.64
C MET A 177 -21.44 -0.03 15.26
N SER A 178 -22.46 0.07 14.41
CA SER A 178 -22.72 1.06 13.37
C SER A 178 -21.70 1.30 12.24
N THR A 179 -22.07 0.81 11.05
CA THR A 179 -21.57 1.28 9.76
C THR A 179 -22.03 2.73 9.51
N THR A 180 -21.19 3.69 9.86
CA THR A 180 -21.20 5.03 9.28
C THR A 180 -19.84 5.25 8.62
N ALA A 181 -19.82 5.64 7.36
CA ALA A 181 -18.60 5.75 6.55
C ALA A 181 -17.53 6.62 7.24
N ALA A 182 -16.35 6.06 7.53
CA ALA A 182 -15.22 6.81 8.09
C ALA A 182 -14.67 7.78 7.03
N LYS A 183 -14.65 9.08 7.34
CA LYS A 183 -14.19 10.15 6.45
C LYS A 183 -12.68 10.10 6.14
N ASN A 184 -11.91 9.28 6.86
CA ASN A 184 -10.75 8.51 6.36
C ASN A 184 -10.60 7.31 7.30
N PRO A 185 -10.40 6.08 6.82
CA PRO A 185 -10.21 4.95 7.72
C PRO A 185 -8.92 5.13 8.55
N ALA A 186 -8.99 4.85 9.85
CA ALA A 186 -7.85 4.85 10.75
C ALA A 186 -6.73 3.93 10.23
N THR A 187 -5.48 4.22 10.61
CA THR A 187 -4.36 3.37 10.22
C THR A 187 -4.56 1.96 10.79
N PRO A 188 -4.64 0.92 9.95
CA PRO A 188 -4.75 -0.45 10.44
C PRO A 188 -3.46 -0.86 11.14
N ARG A 189 -3.49 -1.94 11.93
CA ARG A 189 -2.25 -2.51 12.47
C ARG A 189 -1.28 -2.79 11.34
N LEU A 190 -0.14 -2.11 11.39
CA LEU A 190 0.91 -2.21 10.42
C LEU A 190 1.72 -3.47 10.75
N GLY A 191 2.04 -4.29 9.73
CA GLY A 191 2.68 -5.59 9.91
C GLY A 191 4.07 -5.54 10.55
N SER A 192 4.77 -6.68 10.55
CA SER A 192 6.11 -6.78 11.15
C SER A 192 7.07 -5.70 10.65
N GLY A 193 7.84 -5.10 11.57
CA GLY A 193 8.82 -4.06 11.28
C GLY A 193 8.25 -2.66 11.08
N ALA A 194 6.95 -2.43 11.30
CA ALA A 194 6.36 -1.09 11.40
C ALA A 194 6.55 -0.49 12.81
N PRO A 195 6.71 0.85 12.92
CA PRO A 195 6.81 1.50 14.22
C PRO A 195 5.50 1.39 15.00
N SER A 196 5.61 1.23 16.33
CA SER A 196 4.47 1.37 17.24
C SER A 196 3.97 2.81 17.21
N PHE A 197 2.66 2.97 17.35
CA PHE A 197 2.02 4.28 17.45
C PHE A 197 0.78 4.18 18.33
N VAL A 198 0.42 5.32 18.90
CA VAL A 198 -0.83 5.57 19.63
C VAL A 198 -1.88 5.91 18.58
N SER A 199 -2.88 5.05 18.46
CA SER A 199 -3.96 5.23 17.49
C SER A 199 -4.85 6.41 17.85
N ARG A 200 -5.56 6.96 16.86
CA ARG A 200 -6.58 8.00 17.07
C ARG A 200 -7.61 7.64 18.14
N ALA A 201 -8.09 6.41 18.14
CA ALA A 201 -8.99 5.92 19.18
C ALA A 201 -8.32 5.87 20.57
N THR A 202 -7.03 5.56 20.64
CA THR A 202 -6.29 5.45 21.91
C THR A 202 -6.03 6.81 22.54
N TRP A 203 -5.60 7.81 21.77
CA TRP A 203 -5.37 9.16 22.31
C TRP A 203 -6.66 9.99 22.42
N GLY A 204 -7.81 9.46 22.00
CA GLY A 204 -9.11 10.10 22.18
C GLY A 204 -9.42 11.17 21.13
N ALA A 205 -9.10 10.92 19.87
CA ALA A 205 -9.46 11.80 18.76
C ALA A 205 -10.97 12.03 18.66
N ASP A 206 -11.39 13.27 18.49
CA ASP A 206 -12.77 13.59 18.16
C ASP A 206 -13.00 13.35 16.66
N GLU A 207 -13.48 12.16 16.31
CA GLU A 207 -13.79 11.80 14.93
C GLU A 207 -15.12 12.42 14.42
N SER A 208 -15.91 13.05 15.29
CA SER A 208 -17.19 13.65 14.91
C SER A 208 -17.01 15.01 14.22
N SER A 209 -15.94 15.73 14.56
CA SER A 209 -15.63 17.06 14.02
C SER A 209 -14.83 17.04 12.72
N VAL A 210 -14.18 15.91 12.38
CA VAL A 210 -13.31 15.83 11.20
C VAL A 210 -14.07 15.66 9.86
N ARG A 211 -13.41 16.11 8.79
CA ARG A 211 -13.85 16.04 7.39
C ARG A 211 -12.87 15.20 6.54
N ALA A 212 -13.27 14.88 5.31
CA ALA A 212 -12.45 14.07 4.42
C ALA A 212 -11.20 14.84 3.95
N THR A 213 -10.07 14.15 3.86
CA THR A 213 -8.80 14.74 3.40
C THR A 213 -8.33 14.14 2.08
N SER A 214 -7.49 14.88 1.35
CA SER A 214 -6.92 14.44 0.07
C SER A 214 -5.68 13.56 0.26
N SER A 215 -5.29 12.83 -0.79
CA SER A 215 -4.06 12.03 -0.82
C SER A 215 -3.26 12.31 -2.08
N ALA A 216 -1.94 12.22 -1.99
CA ALA A 216 -1.02 12.32 -3.11
C ALA A 216 -0.71 10.94 -3.71
N ASP A 217 -0.51 10.87 -5.02
CA ASP A 217 -0.14 9.61 -5.70
C ASP A 217 1.27 9.12 -5.31
N ARG A 218 2.12 10.03 -4.81
CA ARG A 218 3.50 9.74 -4.46
C ARG A 218 3.99 10.55 -3.26
N LEU A 219 4.72 9.88 -2.36
CA LEU A 219 5.55 10.52 -1.34
C LEU A 219 6.96 10.81 -1.89
N LYS A 220 7.44 12.02 -1.63
CA LYS A 220 8.77 12.52 -2.01
C LYS A 220 9.68 12.74 -0.81
N ALA A 221 9.15 13.24 0.31
CA ALA A 221 9.95 13.59 1.49
C ALA A 221 9.12 13.56 2.79
N VAL A 222 9.83 13.66 3.90
CA VAL A 222 9.31 13.92 5.25
C VAL A 222 9.71 15.34 5.65
N VAL A 223 8.76 16.13 6.14
CA VAL A 223 9.02 17.45 6.72
C VAL A 223 8.86 17.36 8.24
N ILE A 224 9.89 17.75 8.96
CA ILE A 224 9.91 17.71 10.44
C ILE A 224 9.63 19.12 10.96
N HIS A 225 8.70 19.17 11.91
CA HIS A 225 8.20 20.36 12.61
C HIS A 225 8.45 20.25 14.11
N HIS A 226 8.22 21.36 14.81
CA HIS A 226 7.91 21.35 16.23
C HIS A 226 6.58 22.08 16.46
N THR A 227 5.94 21.90 17.60
CA THR A 227 4.69 22.64 17.93
C THR A 227 4.95 23.99 18.60
N ALA A 228 6.21 24.33 18.89
CA ALA A 228 6.65 25.59 19.51
C ALA A 228 6.08 25.91 20.91
N GLY A 229 5.32 25.00 21.53
CA GLY A 229 4.88 25.10 22.91
C GLY A 229 5.99 24.80 23.93
N THR A 230 5.75 25.07 25.21
CA THR A 230 6.70 24.75 26.27
C THR A 230 6.96 23.23 26.37
N ASN A 231 8.15 22.87 26.84
CA ASN A 231 8.54 21.47 27.05
C ASN A 231 8.18 20.95 28.46
N SER A 232 7.28 21.60 29.20
CA SER A 232 7.00 21.28 30.61
C SER A 232 6.15 20.02 30.82
N TYR A 233 5.46 19.54 29.77
CA TYR A 233 4.53 18.42 29.84
C TYR A 233 5.19 17.09 30.24
N THR A 234 4.44 16.22 30.92
CA THR A 234 4.80 14.83 31.24
C THR A 234 4.40 13.87 30.11
N ALA A 235 4.89 12.63 30.15
CA ALA A 235 4.53 11.63 29.13
C ALA A 235 3.02 11.32 29.09
N SER A 236 2.32 11.35 30.24
CA SER A 236 0.87 11.17 30.28
C SER A 236 0.07 12.40 29.85
N GLN A 237 0.73 13.56 29.70
CA GLN A 237 0.11 14.76 29.13
C GLN A 237 0.22 14.83 27.60
N SER A 238 1.11 14.04 26.97
CA SER A 238 1.33 14.09 25.51
C SER A 238 0.03 13.92 24.70
N ALA A 239 -0.85 12.99 25.08
CA ALA A 239 -2.12 12.78 24.40
C ALA A 239 -3.09 13.98 24.55
N GLN A 240 -3.06 14.67 25.70
CA GLN A 240 -3.84 15.88 25.95
C GLN A 240 -3.42 17.01 25.01
N LEU A 241 -2.11 17.22 24.83
CA LEU A 241 -1.60 18.18 23.85
C LEU A 241 -2.15 17.87 22.45
N VAL A 242 -2.12 16.60 22.03
CA VAL A 242 -2.62 16.20 20.71
C VAL A 242 -4.12 16.49 20.55
N ARG A 243 -4.94 16.24 21.59
CA ARG A 243 -6.37 16.59 21.60
C ARG A 243 -6.60 18.10 21.50
N GLY A 244 -5.85 18.91 22.25
CA GLY A 244 -5.92 20.37 22.19
C GLY A 244 -5.58 20.92 20.80
N ILE A 245 -4.51 20.40 20.18
CA ILE A 245 -4.12 20.73 18.80
C ILE A 245 -5.24 20.35 17.82
N GLN A 246 -5.82 19.15 17.92
CA GLN A 246 -6.92 18.75 17.04
C GLN A 246 -8.13 19.70 17.19
N ALA A 247 -8.53 19.99 18.42
CA ALA A 247 -9.68 20.86 18.70
C ALA A 247 -9.49 22.25 18.11
N TYR A 248 -8.30 22.82 18.24
CA TYR A 248 -7.98 24.14 17.67
C TYR A 248 -7.90 24.11 16.13
N HIS A 249 -7.22 23.13 15.55
CA HIS A 249 -7.08 23.03 14.10
C HIS A 249 -8.45 22.87 13.43
N VAL A 250 -9.32 22.01 13.97
CA VAL A 250 -10.62 21.68 13.37
C VAL A 250 -11.70 22.70 13.75
N GLY A 251 -11.79 23.03 15.04
CA GLY A 251 -12.85 23.88 15.59
C GLY A 251 -12.61 25.37 15.38
N THR A 252 -11.35 25.82 15.42
CA THR A 252 -11.00 27.25 15.32
C THR A 252 -10.49 27.59 13.93
N LEU A 253 -9.43 26.92 13.46
CA LEU A 253 -8.85 27.22 12.15
C LEU A 253 -9.66 26.62 10.99
N GLY A 254 -10.68 25.82 11.29
CA GLY A 254 -11.59 25.27 10.30
C GLY A 254 -10.97 24.19 9.41
N TRP A 255 -9.88 23.55 9.82
CA TRP A 255 -9.21 22.50 9.04
C TRP A 255 -10.02 21.20 9.04
N SER A 256 -9.83 20.34 8.04
CA SER A 256 -10.56 19.07 7.97
C SER A 256 -10.14 18.07 9.05
N ASP A 257 -8.92 18.18 9.57
CA ASP A 257 -8.35 17.33 10.63
C ASP A 257 -7.06 18.03 11.12
N ILE A 258 -6.43 17.48 12.16
CA ILE A 258 -5.09 17.91 12.60
C ILE A 258 -4.10 17.95 11.43
N GLY A 259 -3.27 18.99 11.38
CA GLY A 259 -2.48 19.29 10.18
C GLY A 259 -1.32 18.33 9.91
N TYR A 260 -0.74 17.79 10.97
CA TYR A 260 0.41 16.90 10.91
C TYR A 260 -0.02 15.46 10.66
N ASN A 261 0.71 14.70 9.83
CA ASN A 261 0.41 13.28 9.65
C ASN A 261 0.72 12.48 10.93
N ILE A 262 1.78 12.86 11.65
CA ILE A 262 2.20 12.25 12.91
C ILE A 262 2.69 13.31 13.87
N LEU A 263 2.45 13.09 15.16
CA LEU A 263 3.06 13.86 16.24
C LEU A 263 3.99 12.94 17.06
N VAL A 264 5.13 13.47 17.49
CA VAL A 264 6.12 12.74 18.31
C VAL A 264 6.45 13.57 19.53
N ASP A 265 6.48 12.96 20.71
CA ASP A 265 6.89 13.66 21.92
C ASP A 265 8.38 13.49 22.25
N LYS A 266 8.87 14.20 23.27
CA LYS A 266 10.25 14.07 23.75
C LYS A 266 10.58 12.71 24.38
N TYR A 267 9.57 11.94 24.76
CA TYR A 267 9.68 10.60 25.37
C TYR A 267 9.70 9.46 24.35
N GLY A 268 9.47 9.76 23.06
CA GLY A 268 9.43 8.79 21.97
C GLY A 268 8.05 8.17 21.74
N GLN A 269 6.98 8.72 22.32
CA GLN A 269 5.61 8.35 21.95
C GLN A 269 5.28 8.93 20.57
N VAL A 270 4.51 8.17 19.79
CA VAL A 270 4.20 8.46 18.39
C VAL A 270 2.69 8.45 18.23
N PHE A 271 2.07 9.56 17.85
CA PHE A 271 0.63 9.68 17.74
C PHE A 271 0.21 9.76 16.28
N GLU A 272 -0.74 8.92 15.86
CA GLU A 272 -1.40 9.11 14.56
C GLU A 272 -2.15 10.44 14.58
N GLY A 273 -1.66 11.41 13.81
CA GLY A 273 -2.31 12.69 13.60
C GLY A 273 -3.38 12.55 12.52
N ARG A 274 -3.14 13.13 11.35
CA ARG A 274 -4.10 13.16 10.23
C ARG A 274 -4.49 11.74 9.80
N GLY A 275 -5.78 11.42 9.84
CA GLY A 275 -6.32 10.07 9.71
C GLY A 275 -5.79 9.30 8.50
N GLY A 276 -5.15 8.16 8.75
CA GLY A 276 -4.57 7.29 7.72
C GLY A 276 -3.18 7.70 7.23
N GLY A 277 -2.56 8.73 7.82
CA GLY A 277 -1.28 9.29 7.41
C GLY A 277 -0.12 8.29 7.39
N LEU A 278 -0.09 7.30 8.30
CA LEU A 278 0.97 6.30 8.31
C LEU A 278 0.91 5.38 7.09
N HIS A 279 -0.26 4.85 6.75
CA HIS A 279 -0.40 3.85 5.68
C HIS A 279 -0.70 4.44 4.29
N ARG A 280 -1.23 5.67 4.20
CA ARG A 280 -1.55 6.38 2.95
C ARG A 280 -0.70 7.63 2.79
N ASN A 281 -0.57 8.13 1.57
CA ASN A 281 0.06 9.42 1.30
C ASN A 281 -0.95 10.56 1.51
N ILE A 282 -1.51 10.65 2.71
CA ILE A 282 -2.45 11.72 3.07
C ILE A 282 -1.71 13.05 2.99
N VAL A 283 -2.26 14.00 2.24
CA VAL A 283 -1.71 15.35 2.14
C VAL A 283 -1.88 16.01 3.51
N GLY A 284 -0.78 16.49 4.09
CA GLY A 284 -0.79 17.22 5.35
C GLY A 284 -1.11 18.71 5.19
N ALA A 285 -1.04 19.43 6.30
CA ALA A 285 -1.27 20.86 6.42
C ALA A 285 -0.18 21.48 7.29
N HIS A 286 1.03 21.47 6.79
CA HIS A 286 2.18 21.71 7.66
C HIS A 286 3.31 22.46 6.98
N ALA A 287 3.39 22.47 5.64
CA ALA A 287 4.44 23.18 4.91
C ALA A 287 3.90 23.72 3.60
N TYR A 288 3.55 25.00 3.58
CA TYR A 288 2.95 25.65 2.43
C TYR A 288 3.79 25.48 1.16
N GLY A 289 3.12 25.14 0.05
CA GLY A 289 3.74 24.82 -1.24
C GLY A 289 4.45 23.47 -1.32
N PHE A 290 4.53 22.72 -0.21
CA PHE A 290 5.20 21.41 -0.12
C PHE A 290 4.33 20.28 0.44
N ASN A 291 3.12 20.56 0.95
CA ASN A 291 2.17 19.57 1.50
C ASN A 291 1.92 18.38 0.57
N THR A 292 1.72 18.60 -0.74
CA THR A 292 1.47 17.50 -1.69
C THR A 292 2.75 16.70 -1.95
N GLY A 293 2.74 15.46 -1.47
CA GLY A 293 3.87 14.55 -1.59
C GLY A 293 4.90 14.66 -0.48
N SER A 294 4.61 15.39 0.60
CA SER A 294 5.34 15.29 1.86
C SER A 294 4.57 14.51 2.92
N PHE A 295 5.29 14.08 3.95
CA PHE A 295 4.72 13.53 5.19
C PHE A 295 5.22 14.36 6.37
N GLY A 296 4.31 15.00 7.10
CA GLY A 296 4.63 15.90 8.20
C GLY A 296 4.71 15.18 9.53
N ILE A 297 5.85 15.32 10.21
CA ILE A 297 6.04 14.88 11.60
C ILE A 297 6.23 16.13 12.46
N SER A 298 5.34 16.39 13.43
CA SER A 298 5.52 17.48 14.39
C SER A 298 5.97 16.99 15.74
N VAL A 299 7.04 17.58 16.25
CA VAL A 299 7.58 17.23 17.56
C VAL A 299 6.95 18.13 18.62
N LEU A 300 6.29 17.53 19.62
CA LEU A 300 5.63 18.28 20.68
C LEU A 300 6.69 19.08 21.48
N GLY A 301 6.54 20.40 21.51
CA GLY A 301 7.36 21.33 22.28
C GLY A 301 8.21 22.32 21.44
N ASP A 302 9.10 23.05 22.10
CA ASP A 302 10.00 24.04 21.51
C ASP A 302 11.46 23.57 21.57
N TYR A 303 12.11 23.54 20.41
CA TYR A 303 13.49 23.08 20.26
C TYR A 303 14.39 24.17 19.64
N SER A 304 13.99 25.43 19.76
CA SER A 304 14.83 26.59 19.43
C SER A 304 16.02 26.68 20.39
N SER A 305 15.79 26.56 21.69
CA SER A 305 16.83 26.61 22.74
C SER A 305 17.10 25.26 23.40
N THR A 306 16.19 24.30 23.31
CA THR A 306 16.29 22.99 23.95
C THR A 306 16.63 21.88 22.95
N THR A 307 17.48 20.94 23.35
CA THR A 307 17.82 19.77 22.52
C THR A 307 16.78 18.66 22.71
N LEU A 308 16.25 18.12 21.61
CA LEU A 308 15.35 16.96 21.65
C LEU A 308 16.10 15.73 22.21
N PRO A 309 15.57 15.06 23.26
CA PRO A 309 16.15 13.83 23.79
C PRO A 309 16.23 12.71 22.75
N SER A 310 17.13 11.76 22.96
CA SER A 310 17.37 10.67 21.99
C SER A 310 16.14 9.80 21.74
N ALA A 311 15.21 9.71 22.69
CA ALA A 311 13.98 8.93 22.53
C ALA A 311 13.09 9.50 21.42
N GLY A 312 12.68 10.77 21.53
CA GLY A 312 11.94 11.46 20.47
C GLY A 312 12.70 11.50 19.14
N ARG A 313 14.01 11.77 19.17
CA ARG A 313 14.86 11.80 17.97
C ARG A 313 14.87 10.46 17.21
N ARG A 314 14.99 9.35 17.93
CA ARG A 314 14.95 7.99 17.35
C ARG A 314 13.56 7.64 16.84
N ALA A 315 12.50 8.04 17.54
CA ALA A 315 11.12 7.84 17.08
C ALA A 315 10.88 8.53 15.73
N ILE A 316 11.30 9.81 15.57
CA ILE A 316 11.25 10.53 14.29
C ILE A 316 12.00 9.76 13.21
N ALA A 317 13.24 9.33 13.49
CA ALA A 317 14.07 8.62 12.53
C ALA A 317 13.44 7.29 12.09
N GLN A 318 12.90 6.50 13.03
CA GLN A 318 12.24 5.23 12.75
C GLN A 318 11.00 5.42 11.87
N ILE A 319 10.14 6.38 12.18
CA ILE A 319 8.91 6.66 11.40
C ILE A 319 9.27 7.20 10.02
N ALA A 320 10.22 8.14 9.93
CA ALA A 320 10.63 8.72 8.66
C ALA A 320 11.23 7.66 7.74
N GLY A 321 12.13 6.82 8.26
CA GLY A 321 12.72 5.69 7.55
C GLY A 321 11.65 4.71 7.09
N TRP A 322 10.76 4.28 7.99
CA TRP A 322 9.66 3.37 7.67
C TRP A 322 8.69 3.96 6.64
N LYS A 323 8.32 5.24 6.77
CA LYS A 323 7.37 5.90 5.86
C LYS A 323 7.96 6.04 4.46
N LEU A 324 9.20 6.48 4.33
CA LEU A 324 9.88 6.57 3.03
C LEU A 324 10.01 5.18 2.40
N LEU A 325 10.40 4.18 3.19
CA LEU A 325 10.44 2.79 2.77
C LEU A 325 9.07 2.22 2.39
N SER A 326 7.99 2.64 3.05
CA SER A 326 6.61 2.27 2.72
C SER A 326 6.17 2.75 1.34
N THR A 327 6.94 3.66 0.71
CA THR A 327 6.76 4.11 -0.68
C THR A 327 7.98 3.75 -1.55
N PHE A 328 8.80 2.83 -1.05
CA PHE A 328 10.09 2.41 -1.58
C PHE A 328 10.99 3.56 -2.03
N GLN A 329 11.24 4.50 -1.12
CA GLN A 329 12.27 5.51 -1.22
C GLN A 329 13.47 5.14 -0.32
N PRO A 330 14.27 4.12 -0.68
CA PRO A 330 15.27 3.51 0.22
C PRO A 330 16.48 4.35 0.52
N ALA A 331 16.90 5.17 -0.42
CA ALA A 331 17.95 6.15 -0.19
C ALA A 331 17.33 7.30 0.60
N VAL A 332 17.10 7.10 1.90
CA VAL A 332 16.47 8.07 2.81
C VAL A 332 17.29 9.36 2.88
N THR A 333 18.60 9.27 2.69
CA THR A 333 19.52 10.41 2.66
C THR A 333 19.58 11.13 1.30
N ALA A 334 18.91 10.62 0.27
CA ALA A 334 18.89 11.25 -1.05
C ALA A 334 18.07 12.54 -1.07
N LYS A 335 18.09 13.22 -2.22
CA LYS A 335 17.26 14.39 -2.51
C LYS A 335 16.05 14.02 -3.39
N ALA A 336 15.01 14.82 -3.33
CA ALA A 336 13.84 14.76 -4.19
C ALA A 336 13.66 16.09 -4.94
N SER A 337 13.12 16.00 -6.16
CA SER A 337 12.81 17.17 -6.99
C SER A 337 11.41 17.71 -6.70
N TRP A 338 11.32 19.03 -6.57
CA TRP A 338 10.12 19.77 -6.23
C TRP A 338 9.89 20.91 -7.22
N THR A 339 8.63 21.22 -7.47
CA THR A 339 8.20 22.42 -8.19
C THR A 339 7.16 23.05 -7.27
N PRO A 340 7.58 23.96 -6.37
CA PRO A 340 6.70 24.46 -5.32
C PRO A 340 5.69 25.46 -5.88
N GLY A 341 4.61 25.65 -5.12
CA GLY A 341 3.65 26.73 -5.33
C GLY A 341 4.21 28.10 -4.91
N THR A 342 3.31 29.05 -4.71
CA THR A 342 3.61 30.40 -4.18
C THR A 342 3.93 30.39 -2.68
N GLY A 343 4.42 31.52 -2.17
CA GLY A 343 4.71 31.78 -0.74
C GLY A 343 5.64 30.80 -0.04
N THR A 344 6.51 30.15 -0.80
CA THR A 344 7.63 29.39 -0.26
C THR A 344 8.92 30.21 -0.32
N ARG A 345 10.02 29.69 0.22
CA ARG A 345 11.36 30.28 0.04
C ARG A 345 11.87 30.24 -1.40
N PHE A 346 11.13 29.59 -2.30
CA PHE A 346 11.47 29.39 -3.69
C PHE A 346 10.42 30.06 -4.60
N PRO A 347 10.86 30.69 -5.71
CA PRO A 347 9.96 31.16 -6.76
C PRO A 347 9.01 30.06 -7.25
N ALA A 348 7.72 30.39 -7.35
CA ALA A 348 6.70 29.47 -7.84
C ALA A 348 7.06 28.93 -9.24
N GLY A 349 6.90 27.63 -9.44
CA GLY A 349 7.23 26.97 -10.71
C GLY A 349 8.72 26.67 -10.94
N GLN A 350 9.63 27.14 -10.06
CA GLN A 350 11.04 26.78 -10.15
C GLN A 350 11.29 25.36 -9.66
N THR A 351 11.94 24.52 -10.46
CA THR A 351 12.35 23.20 -10.01
C THR A 351 13.53 23.28 -9.04
N VAL A 352 13.38 22.74 -7.84
CA VAL A 352 14.40 22.67 -6.78
C VAL A 352 14.67 21.22 -6.35
N SER A 353 15.81 20.99 -5.69
CA SER A 353 16.23 19.65 -5.22
C SER A 353 16.57 19.70 -3.74
N LEU A 354 15.73 19.06 -2.91
CA LEU A 354 15.79 19.12 -1.45
C LEU A 354 15.98 17.73 -0.83
N PRO A 355 16.61 17.61 0.35
CA PRO A 355 16.71 16.33 1.07
C PRO A 355 15.33 15.67 1.31
N ARG A 356 15.27 14.34 1.31
CA ARG A 356 14.04 13.58 1.63
C ARG A 356 13.63 13.67 3.10
N ILE A 357 14.52 14.13 3.98
CA ILE A 357 14.19 14.51 5.36
C ILE A 357 14.67 15.96 5.52
N MET A 358 13.73 16.88 5.67
CA MET A 358 13.95 18.33 5.69
C MET A 358 13.13 18.98 6.80
N GLY A 359 13.59 20.12 7.30
CA GLY A 359 12.87 20.90 8.31
C GLY A 359 11.89 21.86 7.65
N HIS A 360 10.89 22.35 8.39
CA HIS A 360 9.96 23.35 7.87
C HIS A 360 10.69 24.59 7.31
N ARG A 361 11.70 25.08 8.04
CA ARG A 361 12.57 26.18 7.60
C ARG A 361 13.31 25.95 6.28
N ASP A 362 13.46 24.71 5.81
CA ASP A 362 14.08 24.45 4.52
C ASP A 362 13.19 24.86 3.34
N VAL A 363 11.88 25.03 3.60
CA VAL A 363 10.85 25.27 2.58
C VAL A 363 10.04 26.55 2.78
N ASN A 364 9.80 26.98 4.03
CA ASN A 364 9.02 28.18 4.38
C ASN A 364 9.82 29.15 5.27
N TYR A 365 9.38 30.41 5.37
CA TYR A 365 10.00 31.44 6.19
C TYR A 365 9.55 31.31 7.65
N THR A 366 10.14 30.37 8.38
CA THR A 366 9.79 30.03 9.77
C THR A 366 11.03 29.62 10.55
N GLU A 367 10.97 29.72 11.88
CA GLU A 367 11.99 29.16 12.76
C GLU A 367 11.80 27.65 12.99
N CYS A 368 10.63 27.10 12.71
CA CYS A 368 10.33 25.67 12.84
C CYS A 368 11.34 24.80 12.04
N PRO A 369 11.88 23.69 12.60
CA PRO A 369 11.51 23.03 13.85
C PRO A 369 12.36 23.45 15.07
N GLY A 370 12.89 24.67 15.08
CA GLY A 370 13.82 25.15 16.09
C GLY A 370 15.28 24.76 15.82
N LEU A 371 16.20 25.64 16.21
CA LEU A 371 17.63 25.52 15.89
C LEU A 371 18.28 24.23 16.44
N ASN A 372 17.96 23.81 17.65
CA ASN A 372 18.63 22.66 18.28
C ASN A 372 18.11 21.32 17.75
N LEU A 373 16.83 21.21 17.40
CA LEU A 373 16.33 20.06 16.63
C LEU A 373 16.91 20.06 15.21
N TYR A 374 16.97 21.21 14.55
CA TYR A 374 17.57 21.32 13.21
C TYR A 374 19.03 20.84 13.16
N ARG A 375 19.83 21.12 14.20
CA ARG A 375 21.21 20.61 14.35
C ARG A 375 21.30 19.07 14.39
N GLN A 376 20.23 18.36 14.75
CA GLN A 376 20.20 16.89 14.82
C GLN A 376 19.87 16.20 13.49
N PHE A 377 19.56 16.94 12.41
CA PHE A 377 19.10 16.36 11.15
C PHE A 377 20.10 15.42 10.48
N GLY A 378 21.41 15.66 10.65
CA GLY A 378 22.44 14.72 10.20
C GLY A 378 22.28 13.35 10.85
N THR A 379 22.11 13.31 12.16
CA THR A 379 21.90 12.07 12.92
C THR A 379 20.55 11.43 12.63
N ILE A 380 19.47 12.23 12.51
CA ILE A 380 18.13 11.73 12.14
C ILE A 380 18.17 11.03 10.77
N ARG A 381 18.82 11.63 9.77
CA ARG A 381 18.97 11.03 8.43
C ARG A 381 19.73 9.70 8.47
N THR A 382 20.81 9.63 9.24
CA THR A 382 21.58 8.39 9.41
C THR A 382 20.77 7.30 10.10
N GLU A 383 20.10 7.62 11.21
CA GLU A 383 19.27 6.63 11.92
C GLU A 383 18.04 6.21 11.11
N ALA A 384 17.45 7.12 10.32
CA ALA A 384 16.33 6.81 9.45
C ALA A 384 16.76 5.89 8.29
N GLN A 385 17.97 6.09 7.74
CA GLN A 385 18.56 5.16 6.78
C GLN A 385 18.78 3.79 7.43
N SER A 386 19.35 3.73 8.65
CA SER A 386 19.52 2.46 9.36
C SER A 386 18.20 1.75 9.65
N ALA A 387 17.13 2.48 10.00
CA ALA A 387 15.80 1.92 10.20
C ALA A 387 15.19 1.38 8.89
N SER A 388 15.39 2.09 7.77
CA SER A 388 15.02 1.60 6.43
C SER A 388 15.80 0.33 6.07
N ASP A 389 17.09 0.29 6.39
CA ASP A 389 17.97 -0.83 6.08
C ASP A 389 17.71 -2.05 6.97
N SER A 390 17.24 -1.91 8.21
CA SER A 390 17.06 -3.05 9.14
C SER A 390 15.63 -3.64 9.12
N GLY A 391 14.59 -2.84 8.87
CA GLY A 391 13.20 -3.28 8.99
C GLY A 391 12.69 -4.12 7.81
N TRP A 392 13.18 -3.86 6.58
CA TRP A 392 12.62 -4.44 5.34
C TRP A 392 13.66 -4.72 4.25
N THR A 393 14.95 -4.84 4.58
CA THR A 393 16.07 -4.91 3.61
C THR A 393 15.84 -5.92 2.50
N LYS A 394 15.25 -7.08 2.81
CA LYS A 394 15.04 -8.14 1.82
C LYS A 394 14.02 -7.73 0.75
N HIS A 395 12.87 -7.19 1.17
CA HIS A 395 11.88 -6.61 0.27
C HIS A 395 12.44 -5.43 -0.50
N LEU A 396 13.24 -4.61 0.17
CA LEU A 396 13.84 -3.45 -0.46
C LEU A 396 14.84 -3.83 -1.54
N ARG A 397 15.79 -4.70 -1.22
CA ARG A 397 16.76 -5.23 -2.20
C ARG A 397 16.04 -5.91 -3.36
N ALA A 398 14.95 -6.63 -3.07
CA ALA A 398 14.10 -7.19 -4.10
C ALA A 398 13.51 -6.07 -4.99
N PHE A 399 12.88 -5.06 -4.42
CA PHE A 399 12.33 -3.93 -5.17
C PHE A 399 13.39 -3.20 -6.02
N GLU A 400 14.55 -2.87 -5.45
CA GLU A 400 15.66 -2.22 -6.16
C GLU A 400 16.18 -3.08 -7.31
N SER A 401 16.36 -4.38 -7.07
CA SER A 401 16.81 -5.33 -8.10
C SER A 401 15.81 -5.48 -9.25
N ALA A 402 14.52 -5.27 -8.98
CA ALA A 402 13.46 -5.31 -9.98
C ALA A 402 13.28 -3.98 -10.76
N GLY A 403 14.12 -2.96 -10.51
CA GLY A 403 14.13 -1.69 -11.24
C GLY A 403 13.63 -0.49 -10.45
N GLY A 404 13.23 -0.69 -9.19
CA GLY A 404 12.84 0.39 -8.29
C GLY A 404 11.62 1.21 -8.74
N SER A 405 11.46 2.41 -8.17
CA SER A 405 10.23 3.21 -8.32
C SER A 405 10.01 3.75 -9.73
N ALA A 406 11.05 3.79 -10.57
CA ALA A 406 10.94 4.16 -11.97
C ALA A 406 10.25 3.10 -12.85
N VAL A 407 10.20 1.84 -12.38
CA VAL A 407 9.65 0.69 -13.13
C VAL A 407 8.42 0.09 -12.43
N LEU A 408 8.34 0.25 -11.12
CA LEU A 408 7.36 -0.41 -10.27
C LEU A 408 6.34 0.55 -9.64
N GLY A 409 6.61 1.85 -9.67
CA GLY A 409 5.78 2.87 -9.02
C GLY A 409 5.83 2.81 -7.48
N THR A 410 4.76 3.30 -6.84
CA THR A 410 4.58 3.41 -5.38
C THR A 410 3.86 2.18 -4.80
N VAL A 411 4.04 1.93 -3.50
CA VAL A 411 3.36 0.83 -2.79
C VAL A 411 1.89 1.14 -2.62
N VAL A 412 1.04 0.14 -2.87
CA VAL A 412 -0.39 0.16 -2.55
C VAL A 412 -0.77 -0.83 -1.44
N LYS A 413 0.04 -1.87 -1.21
CA LYS A 413 -0.12 -2.82 -0.10
C LYS A 413 1.22 -3.47 0.25
N SER A 414 1.61 -3.44 1.52
CA SER A 414 2.86 -4.04 2.01
C SER A 414 2.65 -5.23 2.95
N ALA A 415 3.60 -6.17 2.92
CA ALA A 415 3.70 -7.50 3.54
C ALA A 415 2.42 -8.29 3.86
N HIS A 416 2.30 -9.46 3.23
CA HIS A 416 1.46 -10.56 3.69
C HIS A 416 2.29 -11.86 3.65
N SER A 417 2.65 -12.40 4.82
CA SER A 417 3.54 -13.56 4.97
C SER A 417 2.76 -14.83 5.34
N THR A 418 1.90 -15.31 4.45
CA THR A 418 1.49 -16.72 4.54
C THR A 418 2.60 -17.58 3.95
N GLY A 419 3.30 -18.35 4.80
CA GLY A 419 4.41 -19.22 4.40
C GLY A 419 5.77 -18.51 4.41
N PRO A 420 6.77 -18.96 3.63
CA PRO A 420 8.14 -18.43 3.67
C PRO A 420 8.38 -17.18 2.79
N TYR A 421 7.31 -16.54 2.29
CA TYR A 421 7.41 -15.48 1.29
C TYR A 421 6.89 -14.13 1.79
N ASN A 422 7.35 -13.10 1.10
CA ASN A 422 7.23 -11.70 1.40
C ASN A 422 6.80 -10.99 0.11
N ALA A 423 5.60 -10.38 0.09
CA ALA A 423 5.01 -9.80 -1.11
C ALA A 423 4.62 -8.34 -0.90
N THR A 424 4.97 -7.49 -1.87
CA THR A 424 4.59 -6.07 -1.88
C THR A 424 3.91 -5.72 -3.20
N VAL A 425 2.69 -5.20 -3.09
CA VAL A 425 1.90 -4.72 -4.23
C VAL A 425 2.22 -3.25 -4.47
N LEU A 426 2.54 -2.92 -5.70
CA LEU A 426 2.86 -1.59 -6.18
C LEU A 426 1.89 -1.16 -7.28
N THR A 427 1.88 0.12 -7.60
CA THR A 427 1.03 0.72 -8.65
C THR A 427 1.32 0.15 -10.04
N GLU A 428 2.54 -0.29 -10.33
CA GLU A 428 2.93 -0.83 -11.64
C GLU A 428 3.31 -2.32 -11.61
N GLY A 429 3.13 -3.00 -10.47
CA GLY A 429 3.39 -4.44 -10.38
C GLY A 429 3.50 -5.00 -8.97
N LEU A 430 3.94 -6.25 -8.88
CA LEU A 430 4.11 -6.99 -7.63
C LEU A 430 5.55 -7.51 -7.52
N VAL A 431 6.14 -7.38 -6.33
CA VAL A 431 7.46 -7.93 -5.97
C VAL A 431 7.29 -9.02 -4.91
N ILE A 432 7.97 -10.15 -5.09
CA ILE A 432 7.91 -11.33 -4.19
C ILE A 432 9.33 -11.79 -3.83
N ASP A 433 9.59 -12.05 -2.56
CA ASP A 433 10.84 -12.60 -2.01
C ASP A 433 10.60 -13.84 -1.14
N GLN A 434 11.55 -14.77 -1.09
CA GLN A 434 11.65 -15.88 -0.15
C GLN A 434 13.03 -15.76 0.51
N GLY A 435 13.10 -15.53 1.82
CA GLY A 435 14.35 -15.13 2.48
C GLY A 435 15.55 -16.01 2.09
N GLY A 436 16.66 -15.39 1.64
CA GLY A 436 17.87 -16.12 1.24
C GLY A 436 18.65 -15.60 0.02
N GLY A 437 18.36 -14.39 -0.48
CA GLY A 437 19.12 -13.77 -1.58
C GLY A 437 18.45 -13.89 -2.96
N ALA A 438 17.16 -13.54 -3.06
CA ALA A 438 16.39 -13.69 -4.29
C ALA A 438 16.69 -12.61 -5.35
N SER A 439 16.49 -13.00 -6.62
CA SER A 439 16.29 -12.10 -7.75
C SER A 439 14.82 -11.74 -7.83
N ALA A 440 14.49 -10.47 -7.65
CA ALA A 440 13.13 -9.99 -7.78
C ALA A 440 12.72 -9.82 -9.25
N TYR A 441 11.46 -10.11 -9.53
CA TYR A 441 10.89 -9.92 -10.86
C TYR A 441 9.57 -9.17 -10.75
N VAL A 442 9.39 -8.19 -11.63
CA VAL A 442 8.12 -7.48 -11.78
C VAL A 442 7.07 -8.46 -12.25
N CYS A 443 5.97 -8.61 -11.50
CA CYS A 443 4.79 -9.30 -11.98
C CYS A 443 3.72 -8.27 -12.41
N PRO A 444 3.70 -7.81 -13.68
CA PRO A 444 2.69 -6.85 -14.14
C PRO A 444 1.29 -7.50 -14.21
N THR A 445 1.25 -8.82 -14.23
CA THR A 445 0.05 -9.62 -14.45
C THR A 445 -0.71 -9.94 -13.18
N ALA A 446 -0.16 -9.70 -11.98
CA ALA A 446 -0.84 -9.97 -10.71
C ALA A 446 -0.76 -8.79 -9.75
N THR A 447 -1.91 -8.43 -9.17
CA THR A 447 -2.04 -7.44 -8.08
C THR A 447 -2.10 -8.11 -6.70
N SER A 448 -2.11 -9.44 -6.67
CA SER A 448 -2.10 -10.25 -5.45
C SER A 448 -1.26 -11.51 -5.67
N TRP A 449 -0.54 -11.93 -4.64
CA TRP A 449 0.22 -13.18 -4.65
C TRP A 449 -0.56 -14.33 -4.00
N GLN A 450 -0.34 -15.56 -4.46
CA GLN A 450 -0.80 -16.79 -3.82
C GLN A 450 0.38 -17.75 -3.63
N SER A 451 0.45 -18.42 -2.48
CA SER A 451 1.54 -19.35 -2.15
C SER A 451 1.65 -20.54 -3.10
N SER A 452 0.53 -20.97 -3.68
CA SER A 452 0.47 -22.02 -4.71
C SER A 452 1.24 -21.68 -5.98
N TRP A 453 1.58 -20.41 -6.22
CA TRP A 453 2.33 -20.00 -7.40
C TRP A 453 3.84 -20.22 -7.23
N GLY A 454 4.35 -20.17 -6.00
CA GLY A 454 5.77 -20.25 -5.68
C GLY A 454 6.54 -18.96 -6.01
N ARG A 455 7.88 -19.04 -6.08
CA ARG A 455 8.74 -17.89 -6.44
C ARG A 455 8.66 -17.57 -7.95
N PRO A 456 8.72 -16.30 -8.35
CA PRO A 456 8.98 -15.94 -9.75
C PRO A 456 10.31 -16.54 -10.23
N ALA A 457 10.34 -17.04 -11.47
CA ALA A 457 11.48 -17.79 -12.02
C ALA A 457 12.31 -17.00 -13.05
N GLY A 458 11.92 -15.78 -13.39
CA GLY A 458 12.54 -14.98 -14.46
C GLY A 458 11.82 -13.67 -14.74
N LYS A 459 12.35 -12.85 -15.63
CA LYS A 459 11.67 -11.62 -16.09
C LYS A 459 10.40 -11.97 -16.89
N PRO A 460 9.36 -11.15 -16.83
CA PRO A 460 8.21 -11.33 -17.70
C PRO A 460 8.63 -11.15 -19.17
N TYR A 461 7.96 -11.84 -20.09
CA TYR A 461 8.21 -11.77 -21.53
C TYR A 461 6.91 -11.72 -22.33
N GLN A 462 7.01 -11.28 -23.59
CA GLN A 462 5.88 -11.22 -24.52
C GLN A 462 5.73 -12.55 -25.27
N ASP A 463 4.52 -13.10 -25.27
CA ASP A 463 4.11 -14.29 -26.04
C ASP A 463 2.84 -13.96 -26.84
N GLY A 464 3.03 -13.59 -28.11
CA GLY A 464 1.95 -13.02 -28.94
C GLY A 464 1.39 -11.74 -28.30
N ASP A 465 0.08 -11.73 -28.05
CA ASP A 465 -0.63 -10.61 -27.42
C ASP A 465 -0.63 -10.68 -25.88
N ARG A 466 0.12 -11.62 -25.29
CA ARG A 466 0.13 -11.90 -23.84
C ARG A 466 1.44 -11.49 -23.19
N VAL A 467 1.35 -10.88 -22.02
CA VAL A 467 2.49 -10.74 -21.10
C VAL A 467 2.51 -11.94 -20.17
N VAL A 468 3.63 -12.65 -20.09
CA VAL A 468 3.76 -13.90 -19.34
C VAL A 468 4.81 -13.77 -18.25
N GLN A 469 4.48 -14.23 -17.03
CA GLN A 469 5.39 -14.33 -15.89
C GLN A 469 5.51 -15.80 -15.46
N ALA A 470 6.72 -16.35 -15.52
CA ALA A 470 6.99 -17.69 -15.00
C ALA A 470 7.15 -17.68 -13.48
N PHE A 471 6.60 -18.69 -12.82
CA PHE A 471 6.79 -18.99 -11.41
C PHE A 471 7.25 -20.44 -11.24
N SER A 472 7.73 -20.80 -10.05
CA SER A 472 8.27 -22.14 -9.78
C SER A 472 7.21 -23.24 -9.86
N TYR A 473 5.93 -22.91 -9.68
CA TYR A 473 4.84 -23.89 -9.77
C TYR A 473 3.89 -23.63 -10.95
N GLY A 474 4.24 -22.73 -11.88
CA GLY A 474 3.39 -22.47 -13.05
C GLY A 474 3.70 -21.18 -13.80
N MET A 475 2.72 -20.68 -14.55
CA MET A 475 2.84 -19.43 -15.32
C MET A 475 1.61 -18.54 -15.14
N SER A 476 1.81 -17.26 -14.92
CA SER A 476 0.75 -16.25 -15.02
C SER A 476 0.77 -15.59 -16.38
N ALA A 477 -0.40 -15.34 -16.98
CA ALA A 477 -0.54 -14.57 -18.21
C ALA A 477 -1.59 -13.47 -18.09
N LEU A 478 -1.29 -12.32 -18.69
CA LEU A 478 -2.21 -11.21 -18.92
C LEU A 478 -2.50 -11.11 -20.42
N ASN A 479 -3.77 -11.18 -20.80
CA ASN A 479 -4.25 -10.97 -22.17
C ASN A 479 -5.42 -9.97 -22.14
N GLY A 480 -5.15 -8.71 -22.49
CA GLY A 480 -6.11 -7.62 -22.28
C GLY A 480 -6.47 -7.48 -20.79
N ARG A 481 -7.75 -7.67 -20.43
CA ARG A 481 -8.21 -7.66 -19.04
C ARG A 481 -8.13 -9.01 -18.33
N TYR A 482 -7.87 -10.09 -19.06
CA TYR A 482 -7.90 -11.45 -18.52
C TYR A 482 -6.55 -11.79 -17.87
N ARG A 483 -6.58 -12.08 -16.56
CA ARG A 483 -5.44 -12.53 -15.75
C ARG A 483 -5.69 -13.95 -15.29
N ARG A 484 -4.73 -14.85 -15.49
CA ARG A 484 -4.81 -16.21 -14.92
C ARG A 484 -3.44 -16.76 -14.57
N PHE A 485 -3.42 -17.61 -13.56
CA PHE A 485 -2.30 -18.49 -13.25
C PHE A 485 -2.64 -19.90 -13.74
N ALA A 486 -1.72 -20.54 -14.46
CA ALA A 486 -1.79 -21.93 -14.88
C ALA A 486 -0.70 -22.71 -14.12
N PRO A 487 -1.06 -23.67 -13.24
CA PRO A 487 -0.10 -24.48 -12.51
C PRO A 487 0.57 -25.51 -13.43
N THR A 488 1.77 -25.95 -13.09
CA THR A 488 2.43 -27.06 -13.78
C THR A 488 1.72 -28.37 -13.44
N LYS A 489 1.14 -29.02 -14.46
CA LYS A 489 0.41 -30.31 -14.32
C LYS A 489 1.22 -31.54 -14.71
N PHE A 490 2.21 -31.37 -15.59
CA PHE A 490 3.05 -32.47 -16.08
C PHE A 490 4.51 -32.07 -16.02
N GLU A 491 5.38 -33.01 -15.67
CA GLU A 491 6.82 -32.79 -15.54
C GLU A 491 7.48 -32.47 -16.89
N ASP A 492 6.97 -33.06 -17.98
CA ASP A 492 7.45 -32.87 -19.35
C ASP A 492 6.79 -31.68 -20.09
N VAL A 493 5.99 -30.89 -19.38
CA VAL A 493 5.43 -29.61 -19.85
C VAL A 493 5.81 -28.51 -18.86
N PRO A 494 7.10 -28.17 -18.73
CA PRO A 494 7.56 -27.14 -17.79
C PRO A 494 7.16 -25.72 -18.24
N PRO A 495 7.10 -24.74 -17.31
CA PRO A 495 6.93 -23.33 -17.63
C PRO A 495 7.90 -22.86 -18.74
N GLY A 496 7.38 -22.16 -19.74
CA GLY A 496 8.15 -21.65 -20.88
C GLY A 496 8.17 -22.57 -22.12
N ARG A 497 7.66 -23.82 -22.03
CA ARG A 497 7.49 -24.68 -23.20
C ARG A 497 6.42 -24.11 -24.15
N ALA A 498 6.62 -24.28 -25.45
CA ALA A 498 5.59 -23.99 -26.45
C ALA A 498 4.26 -24.68 -26.11
N TYR A 499 3.15 -23.96 -26.30
CA TYR A 499 1.79 -24.43 -26.07
C TYR A 499 1.46 -24.81 -24.61
N TYR A 500 2.27 -24.38 -23.62
CA TYR A 500 2.03 -24.65 -22.19
C TYR A 500 0.60 -24.32 -21.75
N PHE A 501 0.11 -23.12 -22.09
CA PHE A 501 -1.24 -22.69 -21.75
C PHE A 501 -2.32 -23.51 -22.46
N ASP A 502 -2.15 -23.76 -23.76
CA ASP A 502 -3.13 -24.48 -24.57
C ASP A 502 -3.31 -25.93 -24.07
N ILE A 503 -2.21 -26.59 -23.69
CA ILE A 503 -2.23 -27.93 -23.08
C ILE A 503 -2.96 -27.88 -21.73
N ASN A 504 -2.61 -26.94 -20.85
CA ASN A 504 -3.23 -26.83 -19.53
C ASN A 504 -4.74 -26.61 -19.61
N ASP A 505 -5.18 -25.75 -20.53
CA ASP A 505 -6.59 -25.43 -20.73
C ASP A 505 -7.38 -26.62 -21.26
N LEU A 506 -6.83 -27.36 -22.22
CA LEU A 506 -7.49 -28.56 -22.76
C LEU A 506 -7.57 -29.69 -21.72
N VAL A 507 -6.62 -29.75 -20.78
CA VAL A 507 -6.68 -30.69 -19.65
C VAL A 507 -7.76 -30.28 -18.66
N ASP A 508 -7.87 -28.99 -18.31
CA ASP A 508 -8.95 -28.50 -17.44
C ASP A 508 -10.33 -28.72 -18.05
N ALA A 509 -10.43 -28.57 -19.37
CA ALA A 509 -11.65 -28.86 -20.11
C ALA A 509 -11.93 -30.37 -20.30
N GLY A 510 -11.03 -31.25 -19.85
CA GLY A 510 -11.17 -32.70 -20.00
C GLY A 510 -11.05 -33.19 -21.46
N VAL A 511 -10.55 -32.37 -22.37
CA VAL A 511 -10.41 -32.71 -23.80
C VAL A 511 -9.22 -33.64 -24.01
N VAL A 512 -8.08 -33.34 -23.37
CA VAL A 512 -6.86 -34.13 -23.42
C VAL A 512 -6.46 -34.61 -22.03
N HIS A 513 -5.77 -35.74 -21.95
CA HIS A 513 -5.22 -36.28 -20.70
C HIS A 513 -3.76 -36.65 -20.88
N GLY A 514 -3.00 -36.62 -19.78
CA GLY A 514 -1.65 -37.17 -19.71
C GLY A 514 -1.64 -38.69 -19.50
N TYR A 515 -0.44 -39.26 -19.43
CA TYR A 515 -0.16 -40.67 -19.22
C TYR A 515 0.41 -40.88 -17.82
N GLY A 516 -0.13 -41.86 -17.09
CA GLY A 516 0.33 -42.22 -15.74
C GLY A 516 0.19 -41.11 -14.70
N GLY A 517 -0.52 -40.02 -15.01
CA GLY A 517 -0.70 -38.86 -14.14
C GLY A 517 0.46 -37.85 -14.12
N THR A 518 1.64 -38.21 -14.65
CA THR A 518 2.85 -37.38 -14.51
C THR A 518 3.38 -36.78 -15.82
N THR A 519 3.05 -37.36 -16.97
CA THR A 519 3.59 -36.95 -18.29
C THR A 519 2.50 -36.65 -19.30
N TYR A 520 2.71 -35.69 -20.19
CA TYR A 520 1.82 -35.38 -21.31
C TYR A 520 2.27 -36.00 -22.64
N ARG A 521 3.58 -36.24 -22.77
CA ARG A 521 4.30 -36.71 -23.98
C ARG A 521 4.11 -35.77 -25.18
N PRO A 522 4.55 -34.51 -25.08
CA PRO A 522 4.25 -33.47 -26.07
C PRO A 522 4.75 -33.79 -27.49
N GLU A 523 5.87 -34.50 -27.61
CA GLU A 523 6.50 -34.82 -28.89
C GLU A 523 6.01 -36.14 -29.51
N GLU A 524 5.18 -36.91 -28.79
CA GLU A 524 4.60 -38.15 -29.31
C GLU A 524 3.66 -37.81 -30.48
N LEU A 525 3.79 -38.54 -31.60
CA LEU A 525 2.95 -38.34 -32.77
C LEU A 525 1.51 -38.78 -32.48
N THR A 526 0.55 -37.93 -32.80
CA THR A 526 -0.86 -38.16 -32.49
C THR A 526 -1.47 -39.19 -33.44
N ARG A 527 -2.14 -40.22 -32.91
CA ARG A 527 -2.90 -41.20 -33.69
C ARG A 527 -4.23 -40.63 -34.19
N ARG A 528 -4.75 -41.19 -35.28
CA ARG A 528 -6.01 -40.75 -35.90
C ARG A 528 -7.21 -40.96 -34.97
N ASP A 529 -7.25 -42.08 -34.25
CA ASP A 529 -8.30 -42.34 -33.26
C ASP A 529 -8.27 -41.35 -32.08
N HIS A 530 -7.09 -41.03 -31.55
CA HIS A 530 -6.93 -40.01 -30.51
C HIS A 530 -7.49 -38.66 -30.96
N MET A 531 -7.25 -38.25 -32.21
CA MET A 531 -7.80 -37.00 -32.74
C MET A 531 -9.33 -36.97 -32.69
N VAL A 532 -9.98 -38.07 -33.09
CA VAL A 532 -11.44 -38.16 -33.05
C VAL A 532 -11.97 -38.11 -31.62
N VAL A 533 -11.29 -38.77 -30.68
CA VAL A 533 -11.65 -38.73 -29.26
C VAL A 533 -11.53 -37.30 -28.72
N PHE A 534 -10.49 -36.55 -29.08
CA PHE A 534 -10.33 -35.16 -28.65
C PHE A 534 -11.44 -34.27 -29.19
N ILE A 535 -11.81 -34.39 -30.47
CA ILE A 535 -12.93 -33.65 -31.05
C ILE A 535 -14.24 -34.02 -30.34
N TYR A 536 -14.49 -35.30 -30.11
CA TYR A 536 -15.70 -35.77 -29.41
C TYR A 536 -15.83 -35.16 -28.01
N ARG A 537 -14.73 -35.15 -27.23
CA ARG A 537 -14.70 -34.54 -25.90
C ARG A 537 -14.84 -33.02 -25.94
N ALA A 538 -14.17 -32.36 -26.88
CA ALA A 538 -14.26 -30.91 -27.07
C ALA A 538 -15.69 -30.45 -27.42
N LEU A 539 -16.50 -31.30 -28.05
CA LEU A 539 -17.93 -31.05 -28.32
C LEU A 539 -18.85 -31.51 -27.18
N GLY A 540 -18.33 -31.70 -25.96
CA GLY A 540 -19.12 -32.05 -24.78
C GLY A 540 -19.50 -33.53 -24.70
N SER A 541 -18.80 -34.41 -25.40
CA SER A 541 -19.06 -35.86 -25.40
C SER A 541 -20.53 -36.22 -25.69
N PRO A 542 -21.08 -35.79 -26.84
CA PRO A 542 -22.50 -35.91 -27.14
C PRO A 542 -23.00 -37.36 -27.07
N ALA A 543 -24.20 -37.56 -26.53
CA ALA A 543 -24.81 -38.89 -26.44
C ALA A 543 -24.87 -39.56 -27.81
N PHE A 544 -24.33 -40.77 -27.91
CA PHE A 544 -24.28 -41.53 -29.15
C PHE A 544 -24.26 -43.03 -28.85
N THR A 545 -25.17 -43.77 -29.51
CA THR A 545 -25.22 -45.23 -29.45
C THR A 545 -24.54 -45.78 -30.70
N PRO A 546 -23.40 -46.46 -30.59
CA PRO A 546 -22.72 -47.01 -31.76
C PRO A 546 -23.51 -48.20 -32.34
N PRO A 547 -23.46 -48.42 -33.66
CA PRO A 547 -24.12 -49.55 -34.30
C PRO A 547 -23.52 -50.88 -33.83
N SER A 548 -24.30 -51.96 -33.90
CA SER A 548 -23.84 -53.32 -33.60
C SER A 548 -22.85 -53.86 -34.63
N THR A 549 -22.79 -53.26 -35.83
CA THR A 549 -21.84 -53.56 -36.89
C THR A 549 -21.02 -52.32 -37.21
N SER A 550 -19.70 -52.47 -37.28
CA SER A 550 -18.79 -51.36 -37.56
C SER A 550 -18.97 -50.83 -38.99
N PRO A 551 -18.96 -49.50 -39.19
CA PRO A 551 -18.87 -48.92 -40.52
C PRO A 551 -17.48 -49.06 -41.15
N PHE A 552 -16.47 -49.49 -40.38
CA PHE A 552 -15.09 -49.67 -40.85
C PHE A 552 -14.61 -51.10 -40.59
N SER A 553 -13.95 -51.70 -41.59
CA SER A 553 -13.49 -53.09 -41.52
C SER A 553 -12.37 -53.33 -40.49
N ASP A 554 -11.62 -52.28 -40.13
CA ASP A 554 -10.45 -52.34 -39.23
C ASP A 554 -10.71 -51.75 -37.83
N VAL A 555 -11.97 -51.44 -37.50
CA VAL A 555 -12.38 -50.96 -36.17
C VAL A 555 -13.44 -51.92 -35.60
N PRO A 556 -13.03 -53.00 -34.90
CA PRO A 556 -13.98 -53.93 -34.29
C PRO A 556 -14.76 -53.25 -33.15
N THR A 557 -15.92 -53.81 -32.78
CA THR A 557 -16.77 -53.32 -31.67
C THR A 557 -16.05 -53.34 -30.32
N SER A 558 -14.99 -54.13 -30.18
CA SER A 558 -14.11 -54.20 -29.01
C SER A 558 -13.02 -53.11 -28.97
N HIS A 559 -12.88 -52.28 -30.01
CA HIS A 559 -11.89 -51.21 -30.03
C HIS A 559 -12.21 -50.16 -28.96
N SER A 560 -11.21 -49.71 -28.18
CA SER A 560 -11.40 -48.80 -27.04
C SER A 560 -12.10 -47.48 -27.39
N PHE A 561 -11.99 -47.04 -28.63
CA PHE A 561 -12.61 -45.81 -29.15
C PHE A 561 -13.69 -46.07 -30.21
N TYR A 562 -14.29 -47.27 -30.21
CA TYR A 562 -15.29 -47.68 -31.20
C TYR A 562 -16.46 -46.69 -31.29
N LYS A 563 -16.96 -46.24 -30.13
CA LYS A 563 -18.06 -45.29 -30.04
C LYS A 563 -17.75 -43.96 -30.72
N GLU A 564 -16.62 -43.36 -30.40
CA GLU A 564 -16.18 -42.05 -30.90
C GLU A 564 -15.91 -42.10 -32.39
N VAL A 565 -15.27 -43.18 -32.87
CA VAL A 565 -15.03 -43.40 -34.30
C VAL A 565 -16.35 -43.53 -35.08
N CYS A 566 -17.30 -44.32 -34.57
CA CYS A 566 -18.63 -44.45 -35.20
C CYS A 566 -19.42 -43.15 -35.17
N TRP A 567 -19.33 -42.38 -34.08
CA TRP A 567 -19.95 -41.07 -33.98
C TRP A 567 -19.39 -40.10 -35.03
N ALA A 568 -18.07 -40.06 -35.20
CA ALA A 568 -17.43 -39.21 -36.21
C ALA A 568 -17.83 -39.61 -37.64
N ALA A 569 -18.02 -40.91 -37.90
CA ALA A 569 -18.55 -41.39 -39.17
C ALA A 569 -20.01 -40.95 -39.40
N ALA A 570 -20.88 -41.16 -38.41
CA ALA A 570 -22.29 -40.78 -38.48
C ALA A 570 -22.49 -39.26 -38.67
N LYS A 571 -21.63 -38.44 -38.05
CA LYS A 571 -21.62 -36.98 -38.21
C LYS A 571 -20.86 -36.50 -39.45
N ARG A 572 -20.31 -37.41 -40.26
CA ARG A 572 -19.48 -37.11 -41.43
C ARG A 572 -18.25 -36.24 -41.11
N ILE A 573 -17.77 -36.31 -39.88
CA ILE A 573 -16.51 -35.69 -39.44
C ILE A 573 -15.33 -36.47 -40.02
N SER A 574 -15.42 -37.81 -40.05
CA SER A 574 -14.46 -38.68 -40.73
C SER A 574 -15.19 -39.81 -41.45
N ILE A 575 -15.02 -39.90 -42.77
CA ILE A 575 -15.64 -40.96 -43.60
C ILE A 575 -14.72 -42.16 -43.86
N GLY A 576 -13.54 -42.20 -43.25
CA GLY A 576 -12.54 -43.25 -43.48
C GLY A 576 -11.87 -43.13 -44.85
N PHE A 577 -11.30 -44.24 -45.31
CA PHE A 577 -10.62 -44.38 -46.59
C PHE A 577 -11.50 -45.13 -47.59
N THR A 578 -11.17 -45.01 -48.88
CA THR A 578 -11.95 -45.63 -49.97
C THR A 578 -11.94 -47.16 -49.94
N ASP A 579 -11.01 -47.76 -49.20
CA ASP A 579 -10.91 -49.21 -48.97
C ASP A 579 -11.81 -49.70 -47.81
N GLY A 580 -12.62 -48.82 -47.21
CA GLY A 580 -13.50 -49.14 -46.09
C GLY A 580 -12.82 -49.17 -44.72
N THR A 581 -11.55 -48.75 -44.63
CA THR A 581 -10.81 -48.68 -43.36
C THR A 581 -10.87 -47.29 -42.71
N PHE A 582 -10.62 -47.21 -41.40
CA PHE A 582 -10.43 -45.97 -40.65
C PHE A 582 -8.96 -45.70 -40.31
N ARG A 583 -8.15 -46.74 -40.11
CA ARG A 583 -6.73 -46.74 -39.73
C ARG A 583 -6.48 -46.08 -38.37
N PRO A 584 -7.04 -46.63 -37.27
CA PRO A 584 -7.04 -45.98 -35.96
C PRO A 584 -5.63 -45.72 -35.41
N ALA A 585 -4.70 -46.64 -35.61
CA ALA A 585 -3.33 -46.54 -35.12
C ALA A 585 -2.40 -45.70 -36.01
N GLU A 586 -2.83 -45.27 -37.20
CA GLU A 586 -2.00 -44.45 -38.07
C GLU A 586 -1.85 -43.05 -37.48
N THR A 587 -0.62 -42.54 -37.42
CA THR A 587 -0.38 -41.17 -36.94
C THR A 587 -0.87 -40.14 -37.95
N ILE A 588 -1.59 -39.14 -37.47
CA ILE A 588 -2.36 -38.23 -38.30
C ILE A 588 -1.49 -37.13 -38.92
N ARG A 589 -1.80 -36.79 -40.18
CA ARG A 589 -1.14 -35.71 -40.93
C ARG A 589 -1.87 -34.37 -40.75
N ARG A 590 -1.14 -33.26 -40.87
CA ARG A 590 -1.68 -31.89 -40.69
C ARG A 590 -2.89 -31.58 -41.57
N GLY A 591 -2.89 -32.00 -42.84
CA GLY A 591 -4.03 -31.80 -43.74
C GLY A 591 -5.28 -32.58 -43.31
N ALA A 592 -5.09 -33.79 -42.75
CA ALA A 592 -6.19 -34.56 -42.20
C ALA A 592 -6.74 -33.92 -40.92
N VAL A 593 -5.90 -33.35 -40.04
CA VAL A 593 -6.34 -32.56 -38.89
C VAL A 593 -7.21 -31.39 -39.33
N ALA A 594 -6.77 -30.63 -40.34
CA ALA A 594 -7.54 -29.52 -40.90
C ALA A 594 -8.94 -29.96 -41.34
N SER A 595 -9.01 -31.09 -42.07
CA SER A 595 -10.29 -31.64 -42.54
C SER A 595 -11.20 -32.06 -41.40
N LEU A 596 -10.68 -32.77 -40.40
CA LEU A 596 -11.47 -33.21 -39.25
C LEU A 596 -12.05 -32.02 -38.48
N LEU A 597 -11.25 -30.98 -38.22
CA LEU A 597 -11.70 -29.79 -37.51
C LEU A 597 -12.72 -28.98 -38.32
N TYR A 598 -12.50 -28.86 -39.64
CA TYR A 598 -13.44 -28.20 -40.56
C TYR A 598 -14.81 -28.90 -40.57
N HIS A 599 -14.82 -30.23 -40.71
CA HIS A 599 -16.07 -30.99 -40.71
C HIS A 599 -16.74 -31.00 -39.33
N ALA A 600 -15.95 -31.07 -38.25
CA ALA A 600 -16.48 -30.97 -36.89
C ALA A 600 -17.12 -29.60 -36.60
N ALA A 601 -16.66 -28.53 -37.25
CA ALA A 601 -17.29 -27.21 -37.21
C ALA A 601 -18.53 -27.07 -38.12
N GLY A 602 -19.01 -28.18 -38.72
CA GLY A 602 -20.18 -28.17 -39.61
C GLY A 602 -19.87 -27.82 -41.07
N SER A 603 -18.61 -27.87 -41.48
CA SER A 603 -18.16 -27.52 -42.85
C SER A 603 -18.62 -26.11 -43.27
N PRO A 604 -18.27 -25.06 -42.51
CA PRO A 604 -18.66 -23.68 -42.81
C PRO A 604 -18.20 -23.24 -44.22
N PRO A 605 -18.83 -22.22 -44.83
CA PRO A 605 -18.44 -21.75 -46.16
C PRO A 605 -16.96 -21.35 -46.23
N ALA A 606 -16.21 -22.04 -47.09
CA ALA A 606 -14.79 -21.81 -47.34
C ALA A 606 -14.43 -22.21 -48.78
N SER A 607 -13.35 -21.66 -49.32
CA SER A 607 -12.88 -21.92 -50.68
C SER A 607 -11.44 -22.44 -50.68
N PRO A 608 -11.03 -23.31 -51.63
CA PRO A 608 -9.62 -23.63 -51.85
C PRO A 608 -8.73 -22.39 -52.02
N ALA A 609 -9.29 -21.28 -52.54
CA ALA A 609 -8.56 -20.02 -52.71
C ALA A 609 -8.09 -19.41 -51.38
N ASP A 610 -8.79 -19.69 -50.26
CA ASP A 610 -8.42 -19.19 -48.94
C ASP A 610 -7.07 -19.79 -48.44
N ALA A 611 -6.65 -20.92 -49.02
CA ALA A 611 -5.36 -21.55 -48.75
C ALA A 611 -4.19 -21.00 -49.59
N ALA A 612 -4.43 -20.06 -50.52
CA ALA A 612 -3.42 -19.53 -51.43
C ALA A 612 -2.24 -18.84 -50.72
N GLN A 613 -2.39 -18.50 -49.44
CA GLN A 613 -1.30 -17.99 -48.60
C GLN A 613 -0.21 -19.04 -48.31
N PHE A 614 -0.48 -20.32 -48.55
CA PHE A 614 0.49 -21.40 -48.34
C PHE A 614 1.05 -21.91 -49.67
N SER A 615 2.36 -21.78 -49.85
CA SER A 615 3.05 -22.12 -51.09
C SER A 615 3.01 -23.62 -51.44
N ASP A 616 2.81 -24.48 -50.43
CA ASP A 616 2.78 -25.94 -50.56
C ASP A 616 1.36 -26.53 -50.56
N VAL A 617 0.32 -25.69 -50.74
CA VAL A 617 -1.08 -26.12 -50.80
C VAL A 617 -1.67 -25.74 -52.15
N ALA A 618 -1.64 -26.68 -53.11
CA ALA A 618 -2.31 -26.50 -54.38
C ALA A 618 -3.84 -26.42 -54.21
N ALA A 619 -4.51 -25.56 -54.98
CA ALA A 619 -5.98 -25.42 -54.94
C ALA A 619 -6.73 -26.72 -55.31
N THR A 620 -6.07 -27.64 -56.02
CA THR A 620 -6.58 -28.97 -56.36
C THR A 620 -6.41 -30.00 -55.24
N SER A 621 -5.71 -29.67 -54.16
CA SER A 621 -5.54 -30.54 -53.00
C SER A 621 -6.88 -30.78 -52.32
N GLY A 622 -7.17 -32.04 -51.97
CA GLY A 622 -8.35 -32.40 -51.18
C GLY A 622 -8.39 -31.73 -49.79
N TYR A 623 -7.27 -31.16 -49.33
CA TYR A 623 -7.20 -30.42 -48.06
C TYR A 623 -7.35 -28.90 -48.22
N ALA A 624 -7.34 -28.35 -49.43
CA ALA A 624 -7.22 -26.91 -49.67
C ALA A 624 -8.35 -26.11 -49.00
N THR A 625 -9.61 -26.54 -49.15
CA THR A 625 -10.76 -25.87 -48.53
C THR A 625 -10.64 -25.82 -47.00
N ALA A 626 -10.34 -26.96 -46.37
CA ALA A 626 -10.24 -27.04 -44.92
C ALA A 626 -9.04 -26.26 -44.37
N ILE A 627 -7.89 -26.32 -45.05
CA ILE A 627 -6.70 -25.54 -44.71
C ILE A 627 -6.99 -24.04 -44.82
N GLY A 628 -7.66 -23.62 -45.90
CA GLY A 628 -8.07 -22.24 -46.11
C GLY A 628 -9.00 -21.73 -45.00
N TRP A 629 -9.97 -22.55 -44.57
CA TRP A 629 -10.82 -22.23 -43.43
C TRP A 629 -10.02 -22.05 -42.13
N LEU A 630 -9.10 -22.98 -41.81
CA LEU A 630 -8.25 -22.87 -40.61
C LEU A 630 -7.42 -21.58 -40.61
N ALA A 631 -6.96 -21.15 -41.78
CA ALA A 631 -6.17 -19.93 -41.92
C ALA A 631 -7.01 -18.68 -41.75
N LYS A 632 -8.16 -18.62 -42.44
CA LYS A 632 -9.12 -17.51 -42.35
C LYS A 632 -9.65 -17.28 -40.92
N THR A 633 -9.81 -18.35 -40.16
CA THR A 633 -10.30 -18.29 -38.77
C THR A 633 -9.19 -18.15 -37.72
N GLY A 634 -7.92 -18.12 -38.13
CA GLY A 634 -6.78 -17.99 -37.23
C GLY A 634 -6.45 -19.25 -36.42
N ILE A 635 -7.05 -20.40 -36.73
CA ILE A 635 -6.73 -21.69 -36.09
C ILE A 635 -5.30 -22.12 -36.47
N SER A 636 -4.87 -21.87 -37.71
CA SER A 636 -3.50 -22.11 -38.15
C SER A 636 -2.95 -20.94 -38.95
N ARG A 637 -1.71 -20.53 -38.65
CA ARG A 637 -0.99 -19.50 -39.42
C ARG A 637 0.05 -20.10 -40.38
N GLY A 638 0.14 -21.43 -40.44
CA GLY A 638 1.25 -22.12 -41.11
C GLY A 638 2.59 -21.90 -40.40
N TYR A 639 3.66 -22.16 -41.14
CA TYR A 639 5.05 -21.93 -40.73
C TYR A 639 5.52 -20.57 -41.23
N SER A 640 6.57 -20.02 -40.61
CA SER A 640 7.12 -18.70 -40.95
C SER A 640 7.68 -18.59 -42.37
N ASP A 641 7.93 -19.73 -43.03
CA ASP A 641 8.36 -19.82 -44.43
C ASP A 641 7.18 -19.78 -45.44
N GLY A 642 5.95 -19.54 -44.96
CA GLY A 642 4.77 -19.50 -45.80
C GLY A 642 4.25 -20.88 -46.23
N THR A 643 4.60 -21.96 -45.53
CA THR A 643 4.10 -23.32 -45.80
C THR A 643 3.07 -23.78 -44.76
N PHE A 644 2.17 -24.71 -45.13
CA PHE A 644 1.26 -25.40 -44.21
C PHE A 644 1.79 -26.79 -43.79
N ARG A 645 2.52 -27.45 -44.68
CA ARG A 645 3.07 -28.81 -44.57
C ARG A 645 2.00 -29.89 -44.36
N PRO A 646 1.03 -30.03 -45.28
CA PRO A 646 -0.16 -30.89 -45.09
C PRO A 646 0.17 -32.37 -44.87
N LEU A 647 1.33 -32.84 -45.34
CA LEU A 647 1.76 -34.23 -45.24
C LEU A 647 2.54 -34.55 -43.96
N ASN A 648 2.94 -33.54 -43.17
CA ASN A 648 3.67 -33.75 -41.93
C ASN A 648 2.78 -34.37 -40.85
N ARG A 649 3.34 -35.27 -40.05
CA ARG A 649 2.66 -35.86 -38.89
C ARG A 649 2.63 -34.85 -37.74
N VAL A 650 1.59 -34.93 -36.88
CA VAL A 650 1.32 -33.92 -35.84
C VAL A 650 1.67 -34.45 -34.45
N PRO A 651 2.68 -33.87 -33.76
CA PRO A 651 2.93 -34.13 -32.34
C PRO A 651 1.77 -33.65 -31.45
N ARG A 652 1.63 -34.24 -30.25
CA ARG A 652 0.55 -33.94 -29.30
C ARG A 652 0.50 -32.48 -28.83
N ASP A 653 1.63 -31.80 -28.75
CA ASP A 653 1.67 -30.38 -28.37
C ASP A 653 1.14 -29.45 -29.48
N GLN A 654 1.53 -29.68 -30.74
CA GLN A 654 0.97 -28.99 -31.89
C GLN A 654 -0.52 -29.30 -32.05
N MET A 655 -0.94 -30.53 -31.75
CA MET A 655 -2.36 -30.90 -31.72
C MET A 655 -3.15 -30.08 -30.70
N ALA A 656 -2.60 -29.89 -29.49
CA ALA A 656 -3.21 -29.06 -28.47
C ALA A 656 -3.43 -27.62 -28.96
N ALA A 657 -2.46 -27.05 -29.67
CA ALA A 657 -2.60 -25.71 -30.25
C ALA A 657 -3.74 -25.62 -31.28
N PHE A 658 -3.88 -26.62 -32.15
CA PHE A 658 -4.99 -26.69 -33.11
C PHE A 658 -6.34 -26.79 -32.41
N LEU A 659 -6.48 -27.73 -31.46
CA LEU A 659 -7.72 -27.98 -30.74
C LEU A 659 -8.14 -26.76 -29.91
N TRP A 660 -7.20 -26.17 -29.17
CA TRP A 660 -7.49 -25.01 -28.33
C TRP A 660 -7.95 -23.78 -29.11
N ARG A 661 -7.35 -23.54 -30.28
CA ARG A 661 -7.80 -22.44 -31.15
C ARG A 661 -9.13 -22.77 -31.80
N TRP A 662 -9.33 -24.02 -32.20
CA TRP A 662 -10.60 -24.47 -32.78
C TRP A 662 -11.77 -24.34 -31.81
N THR A 663 -11.61 -24.70 -30.53
CA THR A 663 -12.68 -24.54 -29.51
C THR A 663 -13.06 -23.09 -29.23
N ARG A 664 -12.28 -22.11 -29.71
CA ARG A 664 -12.60 -20.67 -29.62
C ARG A 664 -13.31 -20.11 -30.86
N VAL A 665 -13.38 -20.90 -31.92
CA VAL A 665 -14.02 -20.53 -33.20
C VAL A 665 -15.43 -21.10 -33.30
N ILE A 666 -15.67 -22.25 -32.68
CA ILE A 666 -16.94 -22.99 -32.75
C ILE A 666 -17.95 -22.58 -31.68
#